data_AF-A0A7X7J9Q9-F1
#
_entry.id   AF-A0A7X7J9Q9-F1
#
_cell.length_a   1.000
_cell.length_b   1.000
_cell.length_c   1.000
_cell.angle_alpha   90.00
_cell.angle_beta   90.00
_cell.angle_gamma   90.00
#
_symmetry.space_group_name_H-M   'P 1'
#
loop_
_entity.id
_entity.type
_entity.pdbx_description
1 polymer ?
#
loop_
_entity_poly.entity_id
_entity_poly.type
_entity_poly.pdbx_seq_one_letter_code
_entity_poly.pdbx_strand_id
1 'polypeptide(L)'
;MVKTRQMFAILTVAGLGGAVLAGSEPAAPKPLTLQQQIVELDKRGLTASALAAELWKLEKAAKTPDAKRAIYGRFLTHYTPAYHGRNLKNVHYDNAKANLYGDKLLAVLLEQAQEKPDDWSFLMALRRPFNNPEHRNFHASRRAKIEEMLEQQARTDAQKAEIMLIRNKPDAVMALAGATSTQKVAAIAQLLDNVNYGARWRGYYMDTDNPLTDARWKQMESEELRLADKLVEMIPGDAYACVRAGEAYYIQGKAGKAEAYSRKAYEISGTGTMLRAGALIGLANAAILKGDKAAALKACEEILASPYPPPPKNSRNGGDKYGSYVFWANPRMQAYLLAPLLKGGDFDGFQLPWYTGCEVYPTAREADYTLDFIPLKTVTLVAGGGLAADDLRLEFLRRKLERIGVKVFVQKTPAPGSFPVRINTDEAPAAPEKAQGYALKITPDGAWIRGHDKLGTSYGAVSFIQMIDHEGPAKIRCGAVRDWPEYIGRGFKQGRNIHNPNLLEFALLGKFSCVEEQSGSSLTYRALGGDMPWTPLIKFGALEMARIFTAFGVNLYFGQDMYTMYPNMPLTSPRTFEFHKKLFSELAAAGGNIYYPNDDGRGGQAHPADKAATGGQDTSAKLDAKYLTRLFRAIKAEYPDFKMIFCPVYYFGPDSPKEYENNPRETYLKSIREDLDPGIEVFWNGPRVREGGKKKIHGEWAKREYGRKPAIYQNSFGHHMYNYLGDEAFHWCEKDDDPRGLMYDGFYGDISSFYYNQDIAKNGPFTMGYSAYMWNPKAYNPLADSKRITAILYGKKMWEIIRPGNLALAYFDKFDNKFQMWPAAYAERDLVKTNYAIVQEAWDMAVAYKPAAISNIPTWYSDMVWWSGELARNIDTAKPWEERMAKEIAELRETAQKEVALNESKGDVFLPGICFIGGKHRVYGMKTPEAKALHKSFPLGIRRAVFIEKQMTPYSRIYADFKAGPEKDLKLFLSGMFEKNPDDLDAPMCRVLVNGHTVFAGPTLLPECDWGVHTITIPARILNPDRINRLEIVNLEEGFGTQTPPFIAIVYGVIR
;
A
#
# COMPACT_ATOMS: atom_id res chain seq x y z
N MET A 1 -0.91 -3.18 -51.67
CA MET A 1 -1.18 -4.37 -52.49
C MET A 1 -0.03 -5.36 -52.36
N VAL A 2 -0.32 -6.50 -51.71
CA VAL A 2 0.11 -7.87 -52.01
C VAL A 2 1.60 -8.16 -52.36
N LYS A 3 2.23 -8.84 -51.38
CA LYS A 3 3.16 -9.98 -51.44
C LYS A 3 4.60 -9.79 -51.91
N THR A 4 5.50 -9.87 -50.92
CA THR A 4 6.88 -10.37 -50.98
C THR A 4 7.31 -10.50 -49.50
N ARG A 5 8.00 -11.50 -48.95
CA ARG A 5 8.46 -12.83 -49.34
C ARG A 5 8.91 -13.48 -48.01
N GLN A 6 8.31 -14.59 -47.57
CA GLN A 6 8.98 -15.51 -46.64
C GLN A 6 9.56 -16.64 -47.48
N MET A 7 10.88 -16.83 -47.49
CA MET A 7 11.48 -18.12 -47.82
C MET A 7 12.98 -18.20 -47.49
N PHE A 8 13.37 -19.44 -47.15
CA PHE A 8 14.70 -20.03 -46.88
C PHE A 8 15.21 -19.96 -45.44
N ALA A 9 15.69 -21.03 -44.80
CA ALA A 9 15.75 -22.49 -45.07
C ALA A 9 16.22 -23.17 -43.75
N ILE A 10 15.58 -24.26 -43.28
CA ILE A 10 15.98 -25.69 -43.38
C ILE A 10 17.33 -26.04 -42.71
N LEU A 11 17.27 -26.99 -41.75
CA LEU A 11 18.24 -28.03 -41.28
C LEU A 11 18.15 -28.14 -39.74
N THR A 12 18.02 -29.30 -39.05
CA THR A 12 17.88 -30.71 -39.42
C THR A 12 17.42 -31.49 -38.17
N VAL A 13 16.69 -32.59 -38.40
CA VAL A 13 16.50 -33.71 -37.48
C VAL A 13 17.71 -34.65 -37.51
N ALA A 14 18.08 -35.26 -36.39
CA ALA A 14 18.72 -36.59 -36.31
C ALA A 14 18.58 -37.08 -34.86
N GLY A 15 18.20 -38.31 -34.50
CA GLY A 15 17.85 -39.59 -35.13
C GLY A 15 17.36 -40.47 -33.94
N LEU A 16 16.71 -41.62 -34.02
CA LEU A 16 16.58 -42.75 -34.95
C LEU A 16 15.18 -43.34 -34.62
N GLY A 17 14.35 -43.82 -35.53
CA GLY A 17 14.63 -44.87 -36.52
C GLY A 17 14.05 -46.20 -36.02
N GLY A 18 13.03 -46.73 -36.73
CA GLY A 18 12.80 -48.18 -36.75
C GLY A 18 11.40 -48.70 -36.40
N ALA A 19 10.71 -49.14 -37.46
CA ALA A 19 9.85 -50.31 -37.53
C ALA A 19 8.44 -50.30 -36.88
N VAL A 20 7.47 -50.30 -37.80
CA VAL A 20 6.05 -50.61 -37.72
C VAL A 20 5.75 -51.88 -36.90
N LEU A 21 4.83 -51.77 -35.95
CA LEU A 21 3.93 -52.86 -35.57
C LEU A 21 2.48 -52.35 -35.52
N ALA A 22 1.62 -53.19 -36.07
CA ALA A 22 0.21 -53.06 -36.35
C ALA A 22 -0.66 -52.35 -35.30
N GLY A 23 -1.58 -51.52 -35.80
CA GLY A 23 -3.00 -51.63 -35.46
C GLY A 23 -3.40 -51.31 -34.02
N SER A 24 -3.45 -50.01 -33.70
CA SER A 24 -4.61 -49.47 -32.99
C SER A 24 -4.88 -48.07 -33.54
N GLU A 25 -6.10 -47.82 -34.01
CA GLU A 25 -6.55 -46.45 -34.22
C GLU A 25 -6.30 -45.67 -32.91
N PRO A 26 -5.75 -44.44 -32.96
CA PRO A 26 -5.78 -43.60 -31.77
C PRO A 26 -7.26 -43.39 -31.45
N ALA A 27 -7.68 -43.93 -30.30
CA ALA A 27 -9.01 -43.67 -29.79
C ALA A 27 -9.28 -42.17 -29.89
N ALA A 28 -10.37 -41.79 -30.55
CA ALA A 28 -10.79 -40.40 -30.64
C ALA A 28 -10.64 -39.76 -29.25
N PRO A 29 -10.02 -38.56 -29.15
CA PRO A 29 -9.73 -37.96 -27.85
C PRO A 29 -11.01 -37.96 -27.03
N LYS A 30 -10.98 -38.60 -25.85
CA LYS A 30 -12.14 -38.67 -24.96
C LYS A 30 -12.67 -37.24 -24.81
N PRO A 31 -13.98 -37.00 -24.99
CA PRO A 31 -14.54 -35.67 -24.84
C PRO A 31 -14.12 -35.13 -23.47
N LEU A 32 -13.54 -33.92 -23.47
CA LEU A 32 -13.04 -33.28 -22.25
C LEU A 32 -14.16 -33.29 -21.21
N THR A 33 -13.83 -33.66 -19.97
CA THR A 33 -14.77 -33.49 -18.86
C THR A 33 -15.12 -32.01 -18.73
N LEU A 34 -16.31 -31.70 -18.24
CA LEU A 34 -16.77 -30.32 -18.12
C LEU A 34 -15.81 -29.43 -17.30
N GLN A 35 -15.16 -29.99 -16.28
CA GLN A 35 -14.18 -29.29 -15.47
C GLN A 35 -12.89 -29.00 -16.25
N GLN A 36 -12.46 -29.91 -17.13
CA GLN A 36 -11.37 -29.66 -18.08
C GLN A 36 -11.76 -28.64 -19.17
N GLN A 37 -13.03 -28.61 -19.59
CA GLN A 37 -13.54 -27.60 -20.52
C GLN A 37 -13.55 -26.19 -19.89
N ILE A 38 -13.95 -26.06 -18.62
CA ILE A 38 -13.89 -24.79 -17.88
C ILE A 38 -12.45 -24.34 -17.68
N VAL A 39 -11.54 -25.26 -17.33
CA VAL A 39 -10.10 -24.95 -17.21
C VAL A 39 -9.48 -24.56 -18.55
N GLU A 40 -9.90 -25.17 -19.67
CA GLU A 40 -9.45 -24.73 -21.00
C GLU A 40 -10.02 -23.37 -21.39
N LEU A 41 -11.28 -23.07 -21.06
CA LEU A 41 -11.84 -21.73 -21.27
C LEU A 41 -11.03 -20.66 -20.50
N ASP A 42 -10.56 -20.97 -19.30
CA ASP A 42 -9.74 -20.08 -18.48
C ASP A 42 -8.32 -19.86 -19.06
N LYS A 43 -7.76 -20.84 -19.79
CA LYS A 43 -6.47 -20.71 -20.46
C LYS A 43 -6.53 -19.90 -21.76
N ARG A 44 -7.71 -19.82 -22.39
CA ARG A 44 -7.90 -19.19 -23.72
C ARG A 44 -7.90 -17.65 -23.70
N GLY A 45 -7.73 -17.02 -22.53
CA GLY A 45 -7.62 -15.56 -22.42
C GLY A 45 -8.84 -14.80 -22.96
N LEU A 46 -10.03 -15.42 -22.89
CA LEU A 46 -11.27 -14.90 -23.48
C LEU A 46 -11.72 -13.59 -22.80
N THR A 47 -12.34 -12.71 -23.57
CA THR A 47 -13.01 -11.52 -23.02
C THR A 47 -14.15 -11.92 -22.09
N ALA A 48 -14.53 -11.05 -21.16
CA ALA A 48 -15.57 -11.32 -20.18
C ALA A 48 -16.90 -11.76 -20.84
N SER A 49 -17.32 -11.05 -21.89
CA SER A 49 -18.54 -11.37 -22.65
C SER A 49 -18.43 -12.70 -23.41
N ALA A 50 -17.25 -13.03 -23.95
CA ALA A 50 -17.03 -14.30 -24.63
C ALA A 50 -17.03 -15.47 -23.63
N LEU A 51 -16.42 -15.30 -22.46
CA LEU A 51 -16.47 -16.28 -21.38
C LEU A 51 -17.90 -16.52 -20.90
N ALA A 52 -18.69 -15.45 -20.71
CA ALA A 52 -20.10 -15.57 -20.32
C ALA A 52 -20.95 -16.30 -21.38
N ALA A 53 -20.72 -16.04 -22.67
CA ALA A 53 -21.40 -16.73 -23.76
C ALA A 53 -21.04 -18.23 -23.82
N GLU A 54 -19.77 -18.59 -23.62
CA GLU A 54 -19.33 -19.99 -23.55
C GLU A 54 -19.86 -20.70 -22.30
N LEU A 55 -19.85 -20.04 -21.14
CA LEU A 55 -20.46 -20.55 -19.92
C LEU A 55 -21.98 -20.75 -20.07
N TRP A 56 -22.68 -19.92 -20.87
CA TRP A 56 -24.11 -20.10 -21.16
C TRP A 56 -24.38 -21.32 -22.04
N LYS A 57 -23.50 -21.61 -23.01
CA LYS A 57 -23.57 -22.84 -23.79
C LYS A 57 -23.38 -24.07 -22.90
N LEU A 58 -22.40 -24.01 -21.97
CA LEU A 58 -22.15 -25.06 -21.00
C LEU A 58 -23.30 -25.22 -20.01
N GLU A 59 -23.94 -24.12 -19.54
CA GLU A 59 -25.12 -24.15 -18.67
C GLU A 59 -26.27 -24.95 -19.32
N LYS A 60 -26.55 -24.69 -20.60
CA LYS A 60 -27.63 -25.38 -21.33
C LYS A 60 -27.35 -26.88 -21.55
N ALA A 61 -26.08 -27.26 -21.63
CA ALA A 61 -25.66 -28.65 -21.82
C ALA A 61 -25.49 -29.43 -20.50
N ALA A 62 -25.44 -28.75 -19.36
CA ALA A 62 -25.17 -29.35 -18.05
C ALA A 62 -26.38 -30.14 -17.51
N LYS A 63 -26.25 -31.47 -17.47
CA LYS A 63 -27.30 -32.37 -16.98
C LYS A 63 -27.13 -32.82 -15.53
N THR A 64 -25.94 -32.65 -14.92
CA THR A 64 -25.67 -33.08 -13.54
C THR A 64 -25.55 -31.90 -12.56
N PRO A 65 -25.87 -32.08 -11.28
CA PRO A 65 -25.73 -31.02 -10.27
C PRO A 65 -24.28 -30.53 -10.11
N ASP A 66 -23.28 -31.42 -10.15
CA ASP A 66 -21.86 -31.03 -10.08
C ASP A 66 -21.43 -30.15 -11.27
N ALA A 67 -21.96 -30.47 -12.46
CA ALA A 67 -21.72 -29.69 -13.66
C ALA A 67 -22.31 -28.28 -13.55
N LYS A 68 -23.57 -28.19 -13.13
CA LYS A 68 -24.25 -26.90 -12.92
C LYS A 68 -23.59 -26.09 -11.80
N ARG A 69 -23.10 -26.72 -10.72
CA ARG A 69 -22.37 -26.06 -9.63
C ARG A 69 -21.08 -25.42 -10.13
N ALA A 70 -20.27 -26.15 -10.91
CA ALA A 70 -19.02 -25.62 -11.45
C ALA A 70 -19.27 -24.43 -12.38
N ILE A 71 -20.31 -24.50 -13.23
CA ILE A 71 -20.69 -23.43 -14.16
C ILE A 71 -21.26 -22.21 -13.42
N TYR A 72 -22.20 -22.41 -12.49
CA TYR A 72 -22.80 -21.32 -11.70
C TYR A 72 -21.81 -20.69 -10.71
N GLY A 73 -20.90 -21.49 -10.15
CA GLY A 73 -19.78 -21.00 -9.37
C GLY A 73 -18.89 -20.08 -10.20
N ARG A 74 -18.61 -20.45 -11.46
CA ARG A 74 -17.84 -19.61 -12.38
C ARG A 74 -18.60 -18.36 -12.82
N PHE A 75 -19.91 -18.46 -13.10
CA PHE A 75 -20.77 -17.29 -13.33
C PHE A 75 -20.83 -16.35 -12.12
N LEU A 76 -20.93 -16.88 -10.92
CA LEU A 76 -20.91 -16.07 -9.71
C LEU A 76 -19.55 -15.40 -9.52
N THR A 77 -18.44 -16.12 -9.73
CA THR A 77 -17.09 -15.53 -9.69
C THR A 77 -16.88 -14.49 -10.80
N HIS A 78 -17.62 -14.59 -11.90
CA HIS A 78 -17.62 -13.64 -13.00
C HIS A 78 -18.47 -12.39 -12.72
N TYR A 79 -19.63 -12.53 -12.07
CA TYR A 79 -20.59 -11.44 -11.80
C TYR A 79 -20.52 -10.86 -10.37
N THR A 80 -19.81 -11.50 -9.42
CA THR A 80 -19.44 -10.95 -8.11
C THR A 80 -17.94 -10.68 -8.05
N PRO A 81 -17.48 -9.53 -7.52
CA PRO A 81 -16.04 -9.28 -7.42
C PRO A 81 -15.45 -10.12 -6.28
N ALA A 82 -14.53 -11.03 -6.61
CA ALA A 82 -13.47 -11.35 -5.67
C ALA A 82 -12.55 -10.11 -5.59
N TYR A 83 -12.29 -9.60 -4.38
CA TYR A 83 -11.26 -8.56 -4.18
C TYR A 83 -9.89 -9.21 -4.39
N HIS A 84 -9.55 -9.47 -5.65
CA HIS A 84 -8.20 -9.80 -6.05
C HIS A 84 -7.38 -8.51 -6.00
N GLY A 85 -6.16 -8.61 -5.49
CA GLY A 85 -5.15 -7.53 -5.57
C GLY A 85 -4.68 -7.22 -6.99
N ARG A 86 -5.55 -7.36 -7.98
CA ARG A 86 -5.50 -6.66 -9.25
C ARG A 86 -6.89 -6.04 -9.38
N ASN A 87 -6.95 -4.72 -9.22
CA ASN A 87 -7.37 -3.90 -10.33
C ASN A 87 -8.30 -4.67 -11.32
N LEU A 88 -9.61 -4.65 -11.01
CA LEU A 88 -10.77 -4.96 -11.89
C LEU A 88 -11.93 -4.03 -11.43
N LYS A 89 -12.13 -2.90 -12.11
CA LYS A 89 -13.12 -1.84 -11.84
C LYS A 89 -14.14 -1.65 -12.97
N ASN A 90 -14.17 -2.50 -13.98
CA ASN A 90 -15.11 -2.46 -15.10
C ASN A 90 -15.83 -3.78 -15.36
N VAL A 91 -15.96 -4.66 -14.36
CA VAL A 91 -17.03 -5.66 -14.43
C VAL A 91 -18.32 -4.94 -14.09
N HIS A 92 -19.14 -4.67 -15.11
CA HIS A 92 -20.50 -4.17 -14.92
C HIS A 92 -21.19 -5.02 -13.85
N TYR A 93 -21.47 -4.38 -12.71
CA TYR A 93 -22.15 -4.96 -11.58
C TYR A 93 -23.61 -5.20 -11.98
N ASP A 94 -23.88 -6.28 -12.70
CA ASP A 94 -25.24 -6.72 -12.97
C ASP A 94 -25.72 -7.46 -11.72
N ASN A 95 -26.13 -6.66 -10.72
CA ASN A 95 -26.72 -7.15 -9.49
C ASN A 95 -27.83 -8.16 -9.75
N ALA A 96 -28.62 -7.97 -10.80
CA ALA A 96 -29.69 -8.90 -11.13
C ALA A 96 -29.13 -10.25 -11.60
N LYS A 97 -28.07 -10.29 -12.41
CA LYS A 97 -27.42 -11.55 -12.84
C LYS A 97 -26.55 -12.18 -11.76
N ALA A 98 -25.77 -11.41 -11.03
CA ALA A 98 -25.07 -11.88 -9.83
C ALA A 98 -26.08 -12.44 -8.81
N ASN A 99 -27.27 -11.82 -8.74
CA ASN A 99 -28.32 -12.33 -7.91
C ASN A 99 -28.89 -13.64 -8.46
N LEU A 100 -29.31 -13.66 -9.72
CA LEU A 100 -29.86 -14.82 -10.42
C LEU A 100 -28.92 -16.03 -10.40
N TYR A 101 -27.64 -15.86 -10.71
CA TYR A 101 -26.66 -16.94 -10.71
C TYR A 101 -26.21 -17.32 -9.30
N GLY A 102 -26.22 -16.38 -8.36
CA GLY A 102 -26.07 -16.69 -6.94
C GLY A 102 -27.23 -17.54 -6.43
N ASP A 103 -28.46 -17.23 -6.83
CA ASP A 103 -29.68 -17.95 -6.44
C ASP A 103 -29.77 -19.30 -7.16
N LYS A 104 -29.32 -19.40 -8.43
CA LYS A 104 -29.20 -20.67 -9.17
C LYS A 104 -28.08 -21.57 -8.64
N LEU A 105 -26.92 -20.99 -8.29
CA LEU A 105 -25.85 -21.72 -7.62
C LEU A 105 -26.34 -22.23 -6.27
N LEU A 106 -27.05 -21.38 -5.51
CA LEU A 106 -27.68 -21.78 -4.27
C LEU A 106 -28.67 -22.93 -4.52
N ALA A 107 -29.58 -22.83 -5.50
CA ALA A 107 -30.52 -23.90 -5.85
C ALA A 107 -29.84 -25.24 -6.18
N VAL A 108 -28.73 -25.24 -6.94
CA VAL A 108 -27.98 -26.47 -7.24
C VAL A 108 -27.23 -26.99 -6.02
N LEU A 109 -26.64 -26.10 -5.23
CA LEU A 109 -26.00 -26.51 -3.98
C LEU A 109 -27.03 -27.08 -3.00
N LEU A 110 -28.27 -26.60 -3.02
CA LEU A 110 -29.40 -27.12 -2.24
C LEU A 110 -29.83 -28.51 -2.73
N GLU A 111 -29.89 -28.73 -4.05
CA GLU A 111 -30.19 -30.04 -4.67
C GLU A 111 -29.09 -31.08 -4.31
N GLN A 112 -27.82 -30.68 -4.36
CA GLN A 112 -26.70 -31.55 -3.97
C GLN A 112 -26.62 -31.81 -2.46
N ALA A 113 -26.99 -30.83 -1.63
CA ALA A 113 -27.11 -31.02 -0.19
C ALA A 113 -28.18 -32.07 0.16
N GLN A 114 -29.25 -32.15 -0.64
CA GLN A 114 -30.32 -33.15 -0.47
C GLN A 114 -29.88 -34.54 -0.93
N GLU A 115 -29.03 -34.66 -1.96
CA GLU A 115 -28.50 -35.93 -2.45
C GLU A 115 -27.37 -36.52 -1.57
N LYS A 116 -26.64 -35.68 -0.82
CA LYS A 116 -25.53 -36.07 0.05
C LYS A 116 -25.64 -35.45 1.46
N PRO A 117 -26.65 -35.86 2.26
CA PRO A 117 -26.98 -35.22 3.54
C PRO A 117 -25.87 -35.32 4.62
N ASP A 118 -24.92 -36.25 4.47
CA ASP A 118 -23.87 -36.53 5.48
C ASP A 118 -22.52 -35.83 5.19
N ASP A 119 -22.38 -35.08 4.10
CA ASP A 119 -21.11 -34.40 3.74
C ASP A 119 -20.98 -33.03 4.43
N TRP A 120 -20.50 -33.06 5.68
CA TRP A 120 -20.29 -31.86 6.52
C TRP A 120 -19.36 -30.80 5.90
N SER A 121 -18.44 -31.23 5.03
CA SER A 121 -17.48 -30.34 4.36
C SER A 121 -18.16 -29.43 3.33
N PHE A 122 -19.24 -29.93 2.72
CA PHE A 122 -20.05 -29.24 1.72
C PHE A 122 -20.95 -28.17 2.37
N LEU A 123 -21.61 -28.49 3.49
CA LEU A 123 -22.48 -27.56 4.24
C LEU A 123 -21.70 -26.39 4.86
N MET A 124 -20.51 -26.64 5.39
CA MET A 124 -19.63 -25.58 5.89
C MET A 124 -19.07 -24.69 4.77
N ALA A 125 -18.97 -25.20 3.54
CA ALA A 125 -18.53 -24.42 2.39
C ALA A 125 -19.58 -23.41 1.91
N LEU A 126 -20.87 -23.66 2.16
CA LEU A 126 -21.99 -22.75 1.83
C LEU A 126 -21.97 -21.42 2.63
N ARG A 127 -21.39 -21.40 3.84
CA ARG A 127 -21.20 -20.18 4.66
C ARG A 127 -20.01 -19.30 4.24
N ARG A 128 -19.07 -19.82 3.44
CA ARG A 128 -17.76 -19.19 3.20
C ARG A 128 -17.75 -17.94 2.31
N PRO A 129 -18.66 -17.73 1.34
CA PRO A 129 -18.60 -16.55 0.47
C PRO A 129 -19.07 -15.23 1.11
N PHE A 130 -19.68 -15.24 2.31
CA PHE A 130 -20.53 -14.13 2.77
C PHE A 130 -20.12 -13.46 4.10
N ASN A 131 -18.95 -13.80 4.67
CA ASN A 131 -18.52 -13.32 6.00
C ASN A 131 -17.53 -12.12 5.96
N ASN A 132 -17.64 -11.21 4.99
CA ASN A 132 -16.79 -10.00 4.97
C ASN A 132 -17.38 -8.91 5.91
N PRO A 133 -16.66 -8.48 6.97
CA PRO A 133 -17.18 -7.52 7.95
C PRO A 133 -17.49 -6.12 7.40
N GLU A 134 -17.01 -5.75 6.21
CA GLU A 134 -17.21 -4.41 5.63
C GLU A 134 -18.49 -4.24 4.77
N HIS A 135 -19.29 -5.29 4.55
CA HIS A 135 -20.52 -5.25 3.73
C HIS A 135 -21.77 -5.78 4.45
N ARG A 136 -21.96 -5.40 5.72
CA ARG A 136 -23.06 -5.89 6.57
C ARG A 136 -24.46 -5.75 5.95
N ASN A 137 -24.73 -4.74 5.11
CA ASN A 137 -26.07 -4.50 4.58
C ASN A 137 -26.38 -5.20 3.25
N PHE A 138 -25.37 -5.47 2.41
CA PHE A 138 -25.58 -6.04 1.06
C PHE A 138 -25.80 -7.56 1.08
N HIS A 139 -25.21 -8.24 2.07
CA HIS A 139 -25.35 -9.68 2.27
C HIS A 139 -26.38 -10.03 3.35
N ALA A 140 -26.98 -9.07 4.04
CA ALA A 140 -27.91 -9.33 5.13
C ALA A 140 -29.11 -10.18 4.69
N SER A 141 -29.73 -9.93 3.54
CA SER A 141 -30.91 -10.70 3.10
C SER A 141 -30.56 -12.12 2.64
N ARG A 142 -29.40 -12.32 2.01
CA ARG A 142 -28.92 -13.64 1.56
C ARG A 142 -28.30 -14.45 2.69
N ARG A 143 -27.64 -13.77 3.62
CA ARG A 143 -27.17 -14.35 4.87
C ARG A 143 -28.35 -14.69 5.76
N ALA A 144 -29.34 -13.82 5.90
CA ALA A 144 -30.59 -14.12 6.59
C ALA A 144 -31.34 -15.23 5.87
N LYS A 145 -31.37 -15.31 4.54
CA LYS A 145 -32.01 -16.41 3.81
C LYS A 145 -31.20 -17.71 3.86
N ILE A 146 -29.87 -17.66 3.86
CA ILE A 146 -28.99 -18.82 4.12
C ILE A 146 -29.03 -19.21 5.60
N GLU A 147 -29.21 -18.27 6.53
CA GLU A 147 -29.35 -18.54 7.96
C GLU A 147 -30.73 -19.09 8.25
N GLU A 148 -31.80 -18.51 7.70
CA GLU A 148 -33.19 -18.99 7.68
C GLU A 148 -33.30 -20.35 6.97
N MET A 149 -32.54 -20.58 5.89
CA MET A 149 -32.55 -21.86 5.19
C MET A 149 -31.59 -22.88 5.78
N LEU A 150 -30.44 -22.50 6.35
CA LEU A 150 -29.70 -23.36 7.29
C LEU A 150 -30.58 -23.60 8.52
N GLU A 151 -31.50 -22.69 8.84
CA GLU A 151 -32.47 -22.87 9.90
C GLU A 151 -33.60 -23.82 9.52
N GLN A 152 -33.99 -23.86 8.24
CA GLN A 152 -35.02 -24.75 7.67
C GLN A 152 -34.48 -26.09 7.14
N GLN A 153 -33.20 -26.17 6.78
CA GLN A 153 -32.54 -27.30 6.10
C GLN A 153 -31.47 -27.98 6.96
N ALA A 154 -30.94 -27.34 8.01
CA ALA A 154 -30.34 -28.09 9.10
C ALA A 154 -31.46 -28.90 9.75
N ARG A 155 -31.45 -30.20 9.50
CA ARG A 155 -32.40 -31.10 10.13
C ARG A 155 -32.07 -31.13 11.63
N THR A 156 -33.05 -30.65 12.40
CA THR A 156 -33.23 -30.60 13.86
C THR A 156 -32.64 -29.37 14.57
N ASP A 157 -33.45 -28.74 15.42
CA ASP A 157 -33.01 -27.80 16.46
C ASP A 157 -31.84 -28.38 17.30
N ALA A 158 -31.73 -29.72 17.34
CA ALA A 158 -30.63 -30.43 17.96
C ALA A 158 -29.26 -30.15 17.33
N GLN A 159 -29.12 -29.96 16.00
CA GLN A 159 -27.82 -29.67 15.36
C GLN A 159 -27.35 -28.22 15.57
N LYS A 160 -28.29 -27.25 15.63
CA LYS A 160 -27.97 -25.87 16.03
C LYS A 160 -27.67 -25.80 17.52
N ALA A 161 -28.46 -26.49 18.34
CA ALA A 161 -28.18 -26.66 19.75
C ALA A 161 -26.81 -27.31 19.93
N GLU A 162 -26.42 -28.27 19.08
CA GLU A 162 -25.11 -28.94 19.11
C GLU A 162 -23.95 -28.00 18.76
N ILE A 163 -24.06 -27.18 17.70
CA ILE A 163 -23.02 -26.18 17.39
C ILE A 163 -22.93 -25.13 18.49
N MET A 164 -24.07 -24.66 19.00
CA MET A 164 -24.09 -23.75 20.15
C MET A 164 -23.59 -24.44 21.42
N LEU A 165 -23.79 -25.74 21.59
CA LEU A 165 -23.32 -26.54 22.72
C LEU A 165 -21.79 -26.71 22.65
N ILE A 166 -21.24 -27.03 21.48
CA ILE A 166 -19.79 -27.08 21.26
C ILE A 166 -19.17 -25.71 21.49
N ARG A 167 -19.82 -24.63 20.99
CA ARG A 167 -19.28 -23.28 21.13
C ARG A 167 -19.36 -22.74 22.56
N ASN A 168 -20.49 -22.93 23.22
CA ASN A 168 -20.79 -22.31 24.52
C ASN A 168 -20.44 -23.22 25.70
N LYS A 169 -20.39 -24.54 25.49
CA LYS A 169 -20.10 -25.56 26.51
C LYS A 169 -19.22 -26.69 25.95
N PRO A 170 -18.05 -26.40 25.36
CA PRO A 170 -17.20 -27.44 24.78
C PRO A 170 -16.76 -28.50 25.81
N ASP A 171 -16.55 -28.12 27.09
CA ASP A 171 -16.24 -29.07 28.16
C ASP A 171 -17.37 -30.07 28.40
N ALA A 172 -18.64 -29.64 28.29
CA ALA A 172 -19.79 -30.52 28.40
C ALA A 172 -19.84 -31.53 27.25
N VAL A 173 -19.46 -31.11 26.04
CA VAL A 173 -19.34 -32.01 24.87
C VAL A 173 -18.24 -33.04 25.07
N MET A 174 -17.11 -32.65 25.68
CA MET A 174 -16.04 -33.60 26.01
C MET A 174 -16.47 -34.65 27.04
N ALA A 175 -17.35 -34.27 27.99
CA ALA A 175 -17.87 -35.16 29.03
C ALA A 175 -19.08 -36.01 28.58
N LEU A 176 -19.71 -35.69 27.45
CA LEU A 176 -20.87 -36.41 26.92
C LEU A 176 -20.47 -37.82 26.45
N ALA A 177 -20.98 -38.86 27.14
CA ALA A 177 -20.68 -40.25 26.84
C ALA A 177 -21.04 -40.65 25.39
N GLY A 178 -22.13 -40.08 24.84
CA GLY A 178 -22.60 -40.33 23.48
C GLY A 178 -22.00 -39.42 22.40
N ALA A 179 -21.05 -38.52 22.72
CA ALA A 179 -20.48 -37.61 21.73
C ALA A 179 -19.52 -38.32 20.76
N THR A 180 -19.70 -38.05 19.46
CA THR A 180 -18.89 -38.60 18.36
C THR A 180 -17.46 -38.07 18.39
N SER A 181 -16.53 -38.78 17.72
CA SER A 181 -15.14 -38.33 17.59
C SER A 181 -15.03 -36.96 16.93
N THR A 182 -15.86 -36.67 15.92
CA THR A 182 -15.91 -35.37 15.24
C THR A 182 -16.37 -34.26 16.18
N GLN A 183 -17.40 -34.49 16.99
CA GLN A 183 -17.89 -33.53 18.00
C GLN A 183 -16.81 -33.24 19.05
N LYS A 184 -16.11 -34.27 19.53
CA LYS A 184 -15.02 -34.11 20.50
C LYS A 184 -13.81 -33.37 19.90
N VAL A 185 -13.47 -33.61 18.63
CA VAL A 185 -12.43 -32.83 17.91
C VAL A 185 -12.81 -31.36 17.78
N ALA A 186 -14.06 -31.07 17.41
CA ALA A 186 -14.56 -29.70 17.31
C ALA A 186 -14.59 -29.00 18.68
N ALA A 187 -14.96 -29.71 19.75
CA ALA A 187 -14.92 -29.21 21.11
C ALA A 187 -13.48 -28.88 21.56
N ILE A 188 -12.49 -29.73 21.26
CA ILE A 188 -11.08 -29.43 21.54
C ILE A 188 -10.58 -28.24 20.74
N ALA A 189 -10.92 -28.13 19.45
CA ALA A 189 -10.54 -26.97 18.64
C ALA A 189 -11.11 -25.67 19.23
N GLN A 190 -12.36 -25.69 19.68
CA GLN A 190 -12.97 -24.55 20.36
C GLN A 190 -12.32 -24.24 21.72
N LEU A 191 -11.96 -25.27 22.51
CA LEU A 191 -11.22 -25.08 23.75
C LEU A 191 -9.84 -24.47 23.50
N LEU A 192 -9.15 -24.91 22.44
CA LEU A 192 -7.88 -24.35 22.00
C LEU A 192 -8.03 -22.87 21.64
N ASP A 193 -9.07 -22.50 20.92
CA ASP A 193 -9.34 -21.10 20.58
C ASP A 193 -9.56 -20.23 21.82
N ASN A 194 -10.13 -20.80 22.90
CA ASN A 194 -10.35 -20.09 24.16
C ASN A 194 -9.06 -19.89 24.98
N VAL A 195 -7.99 -20.65 24.70
CA VAL A 195 -6.73 -20.60 25.47
C VAL A 195 -5.49 -20.26 24.63
N ASN A 196 -5.66 -20.05 23.33
CA ASN A 196 -4.57 -19.70 22.42
C ASN A 196 -3.91 -18.36 22.82
N TYR A 197 -2.75 -18.08 22.23
CA TYR A 197 -2.01 -16.85 22.51
C TYR A 197 -2.87 -15.59 22.37
N GLY A 198 -3.66 -15.47 21.31
CA GLY A 198 -4.47 -14.28 21.06
C GLY A 198 -5.59 -14.09 22.07
N ALA A 199 -6.26 -15.16 22.48
CA ALA A 199 -7.26 -15.12 23.56
C ALA A 199 -6.63 -14.71 24.89
N ARG A 200 -5.47 -15.28 25.23
CA ARG A 200 -4.69 -14.89 26.40
C ARG A 200 -4.28 -13.42 26.32
N TRP A 201 -3.71 -13.00 25.19
CA TRP A 201 -3.22 -11.64 24.95
C TRP A 201 -4.33 -10.61 25.15
N ARG A 202 -5.49 -10.80 24.50
CA ARG A 202 -6.65 -9.93 24.67
C ARG A 202 -7.13 -9.89 26.12
N GLY A 203 -7.34 -11.05 26.73
CA GLY A 203 -7.83 -11.11 28.10
C GLY A 203 -6.89 -10.44 29.12
N TYR A 204 -5.59 -10.44 28.86
CA TYR A 204 -4.60 -9.91 29.80
C TYR A 204 -4.27 -8.43 29.59
N TYR A 205 -4.21 -7.98 28.34
CA TYR A 205 -3.79 -6.63 28.00
C TYR A 205 -4.95 -5.70 27.59
N MET A 206 -6.08 -6.24 27.11
CA MET A 206 -7.18 -5.45 26.54
C MET A 206 -8.43 -5.43 27.42
N ASP A 207 -8.75 -6.50 28.14
CA ASP A 207 -10.00 -6.55 28.91
C ASP A 207 -9.96 -5.57 30.10
N THR A 208 -11.04 -4.78 30.27
CA THR A 208 -11.15 -3.77 31.34
C THR A 208 -11.82 -4.29 32.59
N ASP A 209 -12.85 -5.11 32.43
CA ASP A 209 -13.78 -5.42 33.52
C ASP A 209 -13.28 -6.60 34.36
N ASN A 210 -12.59 -7.54 33.74
CA ASN A 210 -12.02 -8.72 34.39
C ASN A 210 -10.73 -9.18 33.68
N PRO A 211 -9.64 -8.39 33.74
CA PRO A 211 -8.40 -8.75 33.09
C PRO A 211 -7.84 -10.06 33.65
N LEU A 212 -7.29 -10.89 32.78
CA LEU A 212 -6.65 -12.15 33.18
C LEU A 212 -5.55 -11.89 34.22
N THR A 213 -5.48 -12.73 35.24
CA THR A 213 -4.37 -12.73 36.20
C THR A 213 -3.15 -13.43 35.61
N ASP A 214 -1.95 -13.16 36.16
CA ASP A 214 -0.73 -13.89 35.77
C ASP A 214 -0.89 -15.41 35.97
N ALA A 215 -1.55 -15.81 37.06
CA ALA A 215 -1.85 -17.20 37.36
C ALA A 215 -2.75 -17.83 36.28
N ARG A 216 -3.82 -17.14 35.88
CA ARG A 216 -4.72 -17.63 34.81
C ARG A 216 -4.01 -17.65 33.45
N TRP A 217 -3.19 -16.64 33.13
CA TRP A 217 -2.35 -16.66 31.93
C TRP A 217 -1.50 -17.92 31.88
N LYS A 218 -0.76 -18.20 32.97
CA LYS A 218 0.12 -19.38 33.11
C LYS A 218 -0.63 -20.70 32.99
N GLN A 219 -1.82 -20.76 33.59
CA GLN A 219 -2.72 -21.90 33.49
C GLN A 219 -3.14 -22.13 32.03
N MET A 220 -3.56 -21.07 31.33
CA MET A 220 -3.99 -21.15 29.93
C MET A 220 -2.86 -21.59 28.99
N GLU A 221 -1.60 -21.21 29.22
CA GLU A 221 -0.48 -21.72 28.39
C GLU A 221 -0.34 -23.24 28.54
N SER A 222 -0.50 -23.74 29.76
CA SER A 222 -0.43 -25.19 30.04
C SER A 222 -1.64 -25.93 29.46
N GLU A 223 -2.84 -25.32 29.53
CA GLU A 223 -4.06 -25.83 28.91
C GLU A 223 -3.93 -25.93 27.39
N GLU A 224 -3.35 -24.91 26.74
CA GLU A 224 -3.13 -24.88 25.29
C GLU A 224 -2.27 -26.06 24.83
N LEU A 225 -1.13 -26.30 25.49
CA LEU A 225 -0.25 -27.42 25.13
C LEU A 225 -0.94 -28.77 25.32
N ARG A 226 -1.65 -28.94 26.43
CA ARG A 226 -2.39 -30.19 26.73
C ARG A 226 -3.47 -30.44 25.69
N LEU A 227 -4.24 -29.42 25.33
CA LEU A 227 -5.30 -29.54 24.33
C LEU A 227 -4.75 -29.76 22.92
N ALA A 228 -3.60 -29.17 22.59
CA ALA A 228 -2.94 -29.38 21.30
C ALA A 228 -2.40 -30.81 21.17
N ASP A 229 -1.76 -31.34 22.22
CA ASP A 229 -1.35 -32.75 22.30
C ASP A 229 -2.58 -33.66 22.13
N LYS A 230 -3.68 -33.35 22.84
CA LYS A 230 -4.92 -34.15 22.77
C LYS A 230 -5.57 -34.10 21.38
N LEU A 231 -5.54 -32.95 20.70
CA LEU A 231 -6.02 -32.83 19.33
C LEU A 231 -5.23 -33.76 18.41
N VAL A 232 -3.89 -33.75 18.47
CA VAL A 232 -3.05 -34.64 17.65
C VAL A 232 -3.23 -36.11 18.02
N GLU A 233 -3.45 -36.44 19.30
CA GLU A 233 -3.76 -37.82 19.74
C GLU A 233 -5.06 -38.34 19.11
N MET A 234 -6.09 -37.50 19.01
CA MET A 234 -7.39 -37.87 18.45
C MET A 234 -7.39 -37.98 16.92
N ILE A 235 -6.56 -37.18 16.25
CA ILE A 235 -6.46 -37.15 14.78
C ILE A 235 -4.98 -37.16 14.33
N PRO A 236 -4.24 -38.26 14.58
CA PRO A 236 -2.79 -38.31 14.40
C PRO A 236 -2.31 -38.19 12.95
N GLY A 237 -3.20 -38.38 11.97
CA GLY A 237 -2.94 -38.20 10.54
C GLY A 237 -3.34 -36.83 9.98
N ASP A 238 -3.81 -35.89 10.81
CA ASP A 238 -4.18 -34.54 10.38
C ASP A 238 -2.98 -33.57 10.51
N ALA A 239 -2.49 -33.08 9.37
CA ALA A 239 -1.35 -32.17 9.34
C ALA A 239 -1.66 -30.78 9.92
N TYR A 240 -2.90 -30.28 9.82
CA TYR A 240 -3.27 -29.00 10.45
C TYR A 240 -3.15 -29.10 11.96
N ALA A 241 -3.59 -30.22 12.55
CA ALA A 241 -3.47 -30.44 13.99
C ALA A 241 -2.00 -30.47 14.42
N CYS A 242 -1.13 -31.13 13.64
CA CYS A 242 0.30 -31.17 13.91
C CYS A 242 0.97 -29.79 13.76
N VAL A 243 0.61 -28.99 12.75
CA VAL A 243 1.10 -27.60 12.62
C VAL A 243 0.65 -26.74 13.81
N ARG A 244 -0.63 -26.82 14.19
CA ARG A 244 -1.18 -26.08 15.34
C ARG A 244 -0.50 -26.46 16.66
N ALA A 245 -0.19 -27.74 16.85
CA ALA A 245 0.58 -28.21 18.00
C ALA A 245 2.02 -27.68 17.96
N GLY A 246 2.73 -27.81 16.83
CA GLY A 246 4.06 -27.24 16.65
C GLY A 246 4.12 -25.75 17.02
N GLU A 247 3.10 -25.00 16.58
CA GLU A 247 2.90 -23.58 16.92
C GLU A 247 2.74 -23.32 18.41
N ALA A 248 1.85 -24.03 19.10
CA ALA A 248 1.66 -23.88 20.53
C ALA A 248 2.99 -24.06 21.30
N TYR A 249 3.82 -25.03 20.90
CA TYR A 249 5.10 -25.29 21.56
C TYR A 249 6.18 -24.25 21.26
N TYR A 250 6.35 -23.80 20.00
CA TYR A 250 7.41 -22.83 19.73
C TYR A 250 7.09 -21.44 20.30
N ILE A 251 5.82 -21.05 20.39
CA ILE A 251 5.41 -19.78 21.04
C ILE A 251 5.84 -19.78 22.52
N GLN A 252 5.79 -20.94 23.16
CA GLN A 252 6.19 -21.12 24.55
C GLN A 252 7.67 -21.52 24.73
N GLY A 253 8.49 -21.40 23.68
CA GLY A 253 9.94 -21.65 23.75
C GLY A 253 10.34 -23.13 23.83
N LYS A 254 9.45 -24.08 23.54
CA LYS A 254 9.69 -25.53 23.71
C LYS A 254 10.11 -26.19 22.40
N ALA A 255 11.38 -26.03 22.03
CA ALA A 255 11.91 -26.43 20.72
C ALA A 255 11.73 -27.92 20.36
N GLY A 256 11.98 -28.84 21.30
CA GLY A 256 11.97 -30.29 21.02
C GLY A 256 10.60 -30.81 20.55
N LYS A 257 9.54 -30.47 21.29
CA LYS A 257 8.16 -30.81 20.94
C LYS A 257 7.68 -30.05 19.69
N ALA A 258 8.06 -28.78 19.55
CA ALA A 258 7.73 -28.00 18.36
C ALA A 258 8.29 -28.64 17.08
N GLU A 259 9.56 -29.07 17.11
CA GLU A 259 10.18 -29.78 16.00
C GLU A 259 9.49 -31.12 15.74
N ALA A 260 9.21 -31.92 16.77
CA ALA A 260 8.59 -33.23 16.62
C ALA A 260 7.23 -33.14 15.90
N TYR A 261 6.35 -32.23 16.32
CA TYR A 261 5.05 -32.03 15.67
C TYR A 261 5.19 -31.44 14.27
N SER A 262 6.09 -30.47 14.06
CA SER A 262 6.31 -29.87 12.75
C SER A 262 6.91 -30.87 11.75
N ARG A 263 7.82 -31.74 12.21
CA ARG A 263 8.40 -32.82 11.40
C ARG A 263 7.34 -33.86 11.02
N LYS A 264 6.50 -34.26 11.97
CA LYS A 264 5.36 -35.14 11.69
C LYS A 264 4.41 -34.50 10.67
N ALA A 265 4.07 -33.21 10.83
CA ALA A 265 3.24 -32.49 9.86
C ALA A 265 3.87 -32.48 8.46
N TYR A 266 5.19 -32.28 8.38
CA TYR A 266 5.95 -32.29 7.13
C TYR A 266 5.92 -33.66 6.44
N GLU A 267 6.09 -34.75 7.20
CA GLU A 267 6.10 -36.13 6.70
C GLU A 267 4.75 -36.56 6.12
N ILE A 268 3.64 -36.15 6.74
CA ILE A 268 2.28 -36.49 6.28
C ILE A 268 1.71 -35.50 5.25
N SER A 269 2.38 -34.39 5.00
CA SER A 269 1.94 -33.37 4.03
C SER A 269 2.55 -33.61 2.64
N GLY A 270 1.70 -33.56 1.61
CA GLY A 270 2.16 -33.63 0.22
C GLY A 270 3.08 -32.46 -0.17
N THR A 271 4.01 -32.70 -1.09
CA THR A 271 4.90 -31.69 -1.67
C THR A 271 4.10 -30.58 -2.35
N GLY A 272 4.56 -29.32 -2.25
CA GLY A 272 3.87 -28.18 -2.85
C GLY A 272 2.51 -27.83 -2.22
N THR A 273 2.23 -28.31 -1.00
CA THR A 273 1.02 -27.95 -0.26
C THR A 273 1.27 -26.83 0.74
N MET A 274 0.23 -26.03 1.03
CA MET A 274 0.28 -25.01 2.08
C MET A 274 0.62 -25.62 3.44
N LEU A 275 0.12 -26.82 3.74
CA LEU A 275 0.39 -27.56 4.98
C LEU A 275 1.88 -27.89 5.15
N ARG A 276 2.53 -28.38 4.09
CA ARG A 276 3.98 -28.63 4.10
C ARG A 276 4.76 -27.33 4.35
N ALA A 277 4.35 -26.23 3.75
CA ALA A 277 4.97 -24.93 4.00
C ALA A 277 4.76 -24.45 5.44
N GLY A 278 3.57 -24.68 6.03
CA GLY A 278 3.30 -24.40 7.43
C GLY A 278 4.16 -25.24 8.38
N ALA A 279 4.35 -26.52 8.08
CA ALA A 279 5.25 -27.41 8.80
C ALA A 279 6.72 -26.93 8.73
N LEU A 280 7.17 -26.48 7.56
CA LEU A 280 8.52 -25.92 7.37
C LEU A 280 8.73 -24.62 8.19
N ILE A 281 7.72 -23.75 8.31
CA ILE A 281 7.78 -22.60 9.23
C ILE A 281 7.89 -23.03 10.69
N GLY A 282 7.16 -24.08 11.10
CA GLY A 282 7.28 -24.68 12.43
C GLY A 282 8.70 -25.22 12.70
N LEU A 283 9.29 -25.91 11.72
CA LEU A 283 10.68 -26.38 11.78
C LEU A 283 11.68 -25.22 11.87
N ALA A 284 11.47 -24.15 11.10
CA ALA A 284 12.32 -22.96 11.17
C ALA A 284 12.27 -22.29 12.55
N ASN A 285 11.08 -22.13 13.14
CA ASN A 285 10.96 -21.60 14.50
C ASN A 285 11.64 -22.49 15.55
N ALA A 286 11.47 -23.81 15.46
CA ALA A 286 12.12 -24.75 16.36
C ALA A 286 13.65 -24.71 16.21
N ALA A 287 14.17 -24.58 14.98
CA ALA A 287 15.59 -24.45 14.71
C ALA A 287 16.19 -23.16 15.31
N ILE A 288 15.49 -22.02 15.17
CA ILE A 288 15.91 -20.76 15.81
C ILE A 288 15.96 -20.87 17.33
N LEU A 289 14.99 -21.53 17.96
CA LEU A 289 15.03 -21.79 19.42
C LEU A 289 16.24 -22.63 19.84
N LYS A 290 16.79 -23.45 18.94
CA LYS A 290 18.00 -24.27 19.18
C LYS A 290 19.29 -23.55 18.78
N GLY A 291 19.22 -22.33 18.25
CA GLY A 291 20.37 -21.60 17.71
C GLY A 291 20.84 -22.07 16.33
N ASP A 292 20.06 -22.90 15.63
CA ASP A 292 20.43 -23.45 14.32
C ASP A 292 19.87 -22.59 13.17
N LYS A 293 20.61 -21.53 12.83
CA LYS A 293 20.26 -20.64 11.70
C LYS A 293 20.27 -21.38 10.35
N ALA A 294 21.14 -22.38 10.18
CA ALA A 294 21.29 -23.09 8.91
C ALA A 294 20.07 -23.99 8.61
N ALA A 295 19.56 -24.70 9.62
CA ALA A 295 18.34 -25.48 9.47
C ALA A 295 17.11 -24.59 9.23
N ALA A 296 17.02 -23.43 9.89
CA ALA A 296 15.96 -22.46 9.64
C ALA A 296 16.02 -21.91 8.20
N LEU A 297 17.21 -21.61 7.70
CA LEU A 297 17.41 -21.17 6.33
C LEU A 297 17.00 -22.24 5.33
N LYS A 298 17.44 -23.48 5.53
CA LYS A 298 17.08 -24.61 4.67
C LYS A 298 15.56 -24.79 4.55
N ALA A 299 14.84 -24.65 5.66
CA ALA A 299 13.38 -24.74 5.66
C ALA A 299 12.74 -23.59 4.86
N CYS A 300 13.24 -22.35 5.00
CA CYS A 300 12.76 -21.22 4.22
C CYS A 300 13.04 -21.38 2.72
N GLU A 301 14.23 -21.88 2.35
CA GLU A 301 14.60 -22.12 0.96
C GLU A 301 13.76 -23.22 0.32
N GLU A 302 13.40 -24.28 1.06
CA GLU A 302 12.48 -25.31 0.57
C GLU A 302 11.08 -24.74 0.27
N ILE A 303 10.56 -23.85 1.13
CA ILE A 303 9.29 -23.16 0.88
C ILE A 303 9.36 -22.34 -0.41
N LEU A 304 10.48 -21.63 -0.64
CA LEU A 304 10.67 -20.79 -1.82
C LEU A 304 10.85 -21.60 -3.11
N ALA A 305 11.45 -22.80 -3.02
CA ALA A 305 11.68 -23.70 -4.15
C ALA A 305 10.43 -24.47 -4.59
N SER A 306 9.45 -24.68 -3.69
CA SER A 306 8.23 -25.43 -3.97
C SER A 306 6.97 -24.55 -3.84
N PRO A 307 6.67 -23.70 -4.84
CA PRO A 307 5.56 -22.77 -4.74
C PRO A 307 4.22 -23.51 -4.68
N TYR A 308 3.40 -23.15 -3.70
CA TYR A 308 2.01 -23.58 -3.57
C TYR A 308 1.06 -22.44 -3.96
N PRO A 309 -0.17 -22.73 -4.44
CA PRO A 309 -1.15 -21.68 -4.69
C PRO A 309 -1.46 -20.96 -3.36
N PRO A 310 -1.30 -19.62 -3.29
CA PRO A 310 -1.58 -18.90 -2.07
C PRO A 310 -3.07 -19.05 -1.68
N PRO A 311 -3.40 -19.01 -0.38
CA PRO A 311 -4.80 -18.97 0.04
C PRO A 311 -5.51 -17.76 -0.59
N PRO A 312 -6.81 -17.85 -0.94
CA PRO A 312 -7.56 -16.74 -1.53
C PRO A 312 -7.46 -15.49 -0.64
N LYS A 313 -7.12 -14.33 -1.24
CA LYS A 313 -6.76 -13.07 -0.54
C LYS A 313 -7.83 -12.44 0.39
N ASN A 314 -9.00 -13.05 0.58
CA ASN A 314 -10.05 -12.57 1.48
C ASN A 314 -10.47 -13.59 2.54
N SER A 315 -9.70 -14.64 2.74
CA SER A 315 -10.04 -15.63 3.76
C SER A 315 -9.50 -15.22 5.13
N ARG A 316 -10.03 -14.12 5.72
CA ARG A 316 -10.03 -13.99 7.20
C ARG A 316 -10.61 -15.26 7.87
N ASN A 317 -11.35 -16.08 7.10
CA ASN A 317 -12.08 -17.25 7.57
C ASN A 317 -11.79 -18.57 6.79
N GLY A 318 -10.68 -18.72 6.06
CA GLY A 318 -10.52 -19.90 5.17
C GLY A 318 -9.11 -20.45 4.95
N GLY A 319 -8.12 -19.98 5.72
CA GLY A 319 -6.77 -20.57 5.70
C GLY A 319 -6.54 -21.64 6.75
N ASP A 320 -7.40 -21.72 7.79
CA ASP A 320 -7.12 -22.56 8.95
C ASP A 320 -8.34 -23.32 9.47
N LYS A 321 -8.15 -24.60 9.76
CA LYS A 321 -9.12 -25.49 10.38
C LYS A 321 -9.18 -25.32 11.91
N TYR A 322 -8.11 -24.82 12.54
CA TYR A 322 -7.88 -24.77 14.00
C TYR A 322 -7.20 -23.47 14.49
N GLY A 323 -7.29 -22.36 13.74
CA GLY A 323 -6.86 -21.03 14.19
C GLY A 323 -5.34 -20.80 14.32
N SER A 324 -4.50 -21.53 13.59
CA SER A 324 -3.05 -21.30 13.50
C SER A 324 -2.66 -19.99 12.79
N TYR A 325 -1.71 -19.32 13.44
CA TYR A 325 -1.11 -18.06 13.08
C TYR A 325 -0.13 -18.15 11.89
N VAL A 326 0.50 -19.31 11.70
CA VAL A 326 1.38 -19.58 10.55
C VAL A 326 0.67 -19.34 9.22
N PHE A 327 -0.59 -19.78 9.10
CA PHE A 327 -1.35 -19.64 7.86
C PHE A 327 -1.93 -18.24 7.67
N TRP A 328 -2.15 -17.49 8.75
CA TRP A 328 -2.54 -16.08 8.67
C TRP A 328 -1.40 -15.23 8.10
N ALA A 329 -0.16 -15.47 8.53
CA ALA A 329 1.03 -14.76 8.05
C ALA A 329 1.51 -15.18 6.65
N ASN A 330 0.91 -16.20 6.04
CA ASN A 330 1.35 -16.83 4.78
C ASN A 330 2.82 -17.34 4.83
N PRO A 331 3.04 -18.68 4.93
CA PRO A 331 4.38 -19.25 5.06
C PRO A 331 5.41 -18.79 4.01
N ARG A 332 5.00 -18.65 2.75
CA ARG A 332 5.87 -18.19 1.66
C ARG A 332 6.30 -16.75 1.84
N MET A 333 5.41 -15.89 2.36
CA MET A 333 5.76 -14.51 2.63
C MET A 333 6.81 -14.46 3.75
N GLN A 334 6.57 -15.18 4.85
CA GLN A 334 7.54 -15.29 5.93
C GLN A 334 8.91 -15.76 5.41
N ALA A 335 8.95 -16.85 4.64
CA ALA A 335 10.20 -17.38 4.08
C ALA A 335 10.93 -16.37 3.17
N TYR A 336 10.20 -15.65 2.32
CA TYR A 336 10.79 -14.63 1.43
C TYR A 336 11.43 -13.48 2.21
N LEU A 337 10.85 -13.07 3.34
CA LEU A 337 11.39 -12.01 4.18
C LEU A 337 12.59 -12.48 5.02
N LEU A 338 12.52 -13.70 5.54
CA LEU A 338 13.44 -14.20 6.55
C LEU A 338 14.67 -14.87 5.95
N ALA A 339 14.57 -15.50 4.78
CA ALA A 339 15.71 -16.18 4.16
C ALA A 339 16.91 -15.23 3.89
N PRO A 340 16.72 -14.01 3.36
CA PRO A 340 17.77 -13.00 3.28
C PRO A 340 18.45 -12.68 4.62
N LEU A 341 17.65 -12.51 5.68
CA LEU A 341 18.17 -12.16 7.01
C LEU A 341 18.93 -13.32 7.65
N LEU A 342 18.49 -14.57 7.43
CA LEU A 342 19.19 -15.77 7.85
C LEU A 342 20.55 -15.96 7.15
N LYS A 343 20.74 -15.35 5.97
CA LYS A 343 22.00 -15.27 5.23
C LYS A 343 22.90 -14.09 5.67
N GLY A 344 22.48 -13.30 6.67
CA GLY A 344 23.20 -12.10 7.12
C GLY A 344 22.83 -10.82 6.37
N GLY A 345 21.71 -10.82 5.62
CA GLY A 345 21.23 -9.70 4.81
C GLY A 345 21.34 -9.95 3.31
N ASP A 346 20.47 -9.30 2.53
CA ASP A 346 20.56 -9.23 1.08
C ASP A 346 20.94 -7.80 0.67
N PHE A 347 22.23 -7.65 0.37
CA PHE A 347 22.88 -6.39 0.03
C PHE A 347 22.73 -6.01 -1.44
N ASP A 348 22.08 -6.86 -2.25
CA ASP A 348 22.03 -6.73 -3.70
C ASP A 348 20.71 -7.20 -4.32
N GLY A 349 19.66 -7.39 -3.51
CA GLY A 349 18.40 -7.95 -3.98
C GLY A 349 17.63 -7.07 -4.97
N PHE A 350 17.85 -5.75 -4.99
CA PHE A 350 17.36 -4.88 -6.05
C PHE A 350 18.27 -4.80 -7.27
N GLN A 351 19.52 -5.24 -7.15
CA GLN A 351 20.56 -5.15 -8.18
C GLN A 351 20.90 -3.70 -8.57
N LEU A 352 20.96 -2.80 -7.59
CA LEU A 352 21.31 -1.41 -7.81
C LEU A 352 22.81 -1.13 -7.65
N PRO A 353 23.34 -0.08 -8.29
CA PRO A 353 22.70 0.71 -9.35
C PRO A 353 22.72 -0.03 -10.70
N TRP A 354 21.82 0.37 -11.61
CA TRP A 354 21.84 -0.05 -13.01
C TRP A 354 22.69 0.87 -13.89
N TYR A 355 22.65 2.19 -13.65
CA TYR A 355 23.45 3.18 -14.38
C TYR A 355 23.59 4.48 -13.59
N THR A 356 24.81 4.98 -13.43
CA THR A 356 25.12 6.19 -12.65
C THR A 356 25.82 7.28 -13.47
N GLY A 357 26.22 6.96 -14.70
CA GLY A 357 27.16 7.77 -15.48
C GLY A 357 28.61 7.68 -14.99
N CYS A 358 28.93 6.72 -14.11
CA CYS A 358 30.22 6.64 -13.41
C CYS A 358 30.52 7.91 -12.60
N GLU A 359 29.49 8.48 -11.99
CA GLU A 359 29.54 9.67 -11.14
C GLU A 359 28.71 9.42 -9.88
N VAL A 360 29.06 10.08 -8.78
CA VAL A 360 28.37 9.86 -7.51
C VAL A 360 26.99 10.51 -7.50
N TYR A 361 26.04 9.83 -6.86
CA TYR A 361 24.67 10.28 -6.66
C TYR A 361 24.27 10.17 -5.17
N PRO A 362 23.55 11.15 -4.60
CA PRO A 362 23.31 12.49 -5.13
C PRO A 362 24.57 13.23 -5.55
N THR A 363 24.41 14.27 -6.38
CA THR A 363 25.54 15.07 -6.88
C THR A 363 26.36 15.63 -5.71
N ALA A 364 27.65 15.29 -5.69
CA ALA A 364 28.54 15.66 -4.60
C ALA A 364 28.73 17.16 -4.45
N ARG A 365 29.15 17.59 -3.25
CA ARG A 365 29.59 18.96 -2.98
C ARG A 365 30.84 19.34 -3.75
N GLU A 366 31.84 18.47 -3.69
CA GLU A 366 33.12 18.65 -4.36
C GLU A 366 33.46 17.34 -5.07
N ALA A 367 33.59 17.41 -6.39
CA ALA A 367 34.02 16.28 -7.21
C ALA A 367 34.91 16.77 -8.35
N ASP A 368 36.02 16.07 -8.57
CA ASP A 368 36.90 16.23 -9.71
C ASP A 368 37.00 14.88 -10.42
N TYR A 369 36.34 14.77 -11.57
CA TYR A 369 36.27 13.54 -12.34
C TYR A 369 37.16 13.63 -13.57
N THR A 370 38.05 12.66 -13.72
CA THR A 370 38.90 12.54 -14.92
C THR A 370 38.18 11.76 -16.03
N LEU A 371 38.79 11.71 -17.22
CA LEU A 371 38.35 10.83 -18.31
C LEU A 371 39.01 9.44 -18.27
N ASP A 372 39.84 9.17 -17.26
CA ASP A 372 40.59 7.93 -17.13
C ASP A 372 39.75 6.83 -16.47
N PHE A 373 39.82 5.63 -17.04
CA PHE A 373 39.13 4.44 -16.54
C PHE A 373 40.10 3.29 -16.32
N ILE A 374 39.97 2.62 -15.19
CA ILE A 374 40.79 1.47 -14.82
C ILE A 374 39.95 0.20 -14.91
N PRO A 375 40.36 -0.82 -15.68
CA PRO A 375 39.68 -2.12 -15.67
C PRO A 375 39.72 -2.77 -14.30
N LEU A 376 38.58 -3.23 -13.81
CA LEU A 376 38.45 -4.00 -12.58
C LEU A 376 38.26 -5.48 -12.91
N LYS A 377 39.30 -6.28 -12.72
CA LYS A 377 39.21 -7.76 -12.79
C LYS A 377 39.32 -8.41 -11.41
N THR A 378 40.18 -7.85 -10.57
CA THR A 378 40.43 -8.34 -9.22
C THR A 378 40.62 -7.15 -8.30
N VAL A 379 39.92 -7.16 -7.16
CA VAL A 379 39.97 -6.11 -6.15
C VAL A 379 40.39 -6.71 -4.81
N THR A 380 41.23 -6.00 -4.07
CA THR A 380 41.48 -6.30 -2.65
C THR A 380 40.89 -5.19 -1.79
N LEU A 381 39.93 -5.52 -0.92
CA LEU A 381 39.42 -4.62 0.11
C LEU A 381 40.38 -4.65 1.31
N VAL A 382 40.92 -3.49 1.66
CA VAL A 382 41.85 -3.30 2.77
C VAL A 382 41.17 -2.48 3.85
N ALA A 383 40.89 -3.12 4.98
CA ALA A 383 40.22 -2.53 6.14
C ALA A 383 41.22 -1.74 7.03
N GLY A 384 40.91 -0.48 7.32
CA GLY A 384 41.61 0.39 8.26
C GLY A 384 40.68 0.92 9.37
N GLY A 385 41.21 1.75 10.26
CA GLY A 385 40.39 2.47 11.26
C GLY A 385 39.63 1.56 12.23
N GLY A 386 40.14 0.36 12.50
CA GLY A 386 39.50 -0.63 13.37
C GLY A 386 38.38 -1.45 12.75
N LEU A 387 38.16 -1.35 11.42
CA LEU A 387 37.20 -2.21 10.71
C LEU A 387 37.61 -3.69 10.78
N ALA A 388 36.69 -4.55 11.19
CA ALA A 388 36.88 -6.00 11.20
C ALA A 388 36.82 -6.58 9.77
N ALA A 389 37.43 -7.75 9.56
CA ALA A 389 37.46 -8.40 8.24
C ALA A 389 36.08 -8.88 7.78
N ASP A 390 35.17 -9.14 8.72
CA ASP A 390 33.79 -9.57 8.51
C ASP A 390 32.77 -8.40 8.62
N ASP A 391 33.24 -7.15 8.57
CA ASP A 391 32.36 -5.98 8.60
C ASP A 391 31.38 -5.99 7.41
N LEU A 392 30.09 -5.78 7.69
CA LEU A 392 29.04 -5.87 6.68
C LEU A 392 29.20 -4.87 5.53
N ARG A 393 29.91 -3.74 5.73
CA ARG A 393 30.22 -2.80 4.64
C ARG A 393 31.20 -3.38 3.63
N LEU A 394 32.15 -4.22 4.08
CA LEU A 394 33.07 -4.94 3.21
C LEU A 394 32.31 -6.03 2.44
N GLU A 395 31.42 -6.74 3.11
CA GLU A 395 30.56 -7.75 2.48
C GLU A 395 29.62 -7.14 1.42
N PHE A 396 29.06 -5.94 1.70
CA PHE A 396 28.29 -5.18 0.72
C PHE A 396 29.11 -4.86 -0.53
N LEU A 397 30.32 -4.30 -0.38
CA LEU A 397 31.22 -4.03 -1.49
C LEU A 397 31.57 -5.31 -2.25
N ARG A 398 31.88 -6.40 -1.53
CA ARG A 398 32.23 -7.71 -2.11
C ARG A 398 31.10 -8.22 -3.01
N ARG A 399 29.87 -8.30 -2.51
CA ARG A 399 28.71 -8.78 -3.29
C ARG A 399 28.46 -7.91 -4.52
N LYS A 400 28.53 -6.59 -4.37
CA LYS A 400 28.31 -5.63 -5.46
C LYS A 400 29.32 -5.78 -6.60
N LEU A 401 30.58 -5.99 -6.25
CA LEU A 401 31.68 -6.20 -7.19
C LEU A 401 31.63 -7.59 -7.84
N GLU A 402 31.36 -8.64 -7.06
CA GLU A 402 31.23 -10.00 -7.58
C GLU A 402 30.06 -10.15 -8.56
N ARG A 403 28.93 -9.46 -8.31
CA ARG A 403 27.80 -9.40 -9.26
C ARG A 403 28.24 -8.99 -10.66
N ILE A 404 29.17 -8.05 -10.77
CA ILE A 404 29.66 -7.50 -12.05
C ILE A 404 30.94 -8.19 -12.55
N GLY A 405 31.26 -9.37 -12.02
CA GLY A 405 32.36 -10.22 -12.49
C GLY A 405 33.74 -9.85 -11.95
N VAL A 406 33.82 -9.02 -10.90
CA VAL A 406 35.10 -8.68 -10.24
C VAL A 406 35.39 -9.72 -9.16
N LYS A 407 36.57 -10.33 -9.20
CA LYS A 407 37.04 -11.20 -8.10
C LYS A 407 37.45 -10.34 -6.91
N VAL A 408 36.98 -10.64 -5.70
CA VAL A 408 37.26 -9.82 -4.52
C VAL A 408 37.98 -10.61 -3.44
N PHE A 409 38.99 -9.98 -2.83
CA PHE A 409 39.67 -10.45 -1.62
C PHE A 409 39.45 -9.45 -0.48
N VAL A 410 39.38 -9.93 0.77
CA VAL A 410 39.35 -9.08 1.97
C VAL A 410 40.55 -9.43 2.83
N GLN A 411 41.60 -8.60 2.81
CA GLN A 411 42.87 -8.88 3.48
C GLN A 411 43.69 -7.60 3.69
N LYS A 412 44.65 -7.63 4.62
CA LYS A 412 45.48 -6.45 4.98
C LYS A 412 46.43 -6.00 3.87
N THR A 413 46.97 -6.94 3.11
CA THR A 413 47.95 -6.65 2.05
C THR A 413 47.30 -6.91 0.68
N PRO A 414 47.38 -5.98 -0.28
CA PRO A 414 46.84 -6.20 -1.62
C PRO A 414 47.39 -7.47 -2.28
N ALA A 415 46.51 -8.28 -2.86
CA ALA A 415 46.94 -9.43 -3.67
C ALA A 415 47.72 -8.95 -4.92
N PRO A 416 48.74 -9.68 -5.40
CA PRO A 416 49.47 -9.31 -6.61
C PRO A 416 48.54 -9.11 -7.82
N GLY A 417 48.68 -7.98 -8.51
CA GLY A 417 47.84 -7.62 -9.66
C GLY A 417 46.38 -7.26 -9.35
N SER A 418 46.01 -7.16 -8.06
CA SER A 418 44.68 -6.67 -7.66
C SER A 418 44.65 -5.15 -7.51
N PHE A 419 43.50 -4.55 -7.78
CA PHE A 419 43.23 -3.14 -7.52
C PHE A 419 42.88 -2.95 -6.03
N PRO A 420 43.69 -2.23 -5.23
CA PRO A 420 43.42 -2.08 -3.81
C PRO A 420 42.37 -1.01 -3.54
N VAL A 421 41.40 -1.32 -2.68
CA VAL A 421 40.39 -0.39 -2.16
C VAL A 421 40.59 -0.29 -0.65
N ARG A 422 41.16 0.84 -0.20
CA ARG A 422 41.53 1.09 1.19
C ARG A 422 40.42 1.88 1.88
N ILE A 423 39.92 1.36 2.99
CA ILE A 423 38.73 1.91 3.67
C ILE A 423 39.13 2.29 5.09
N ASN A 424 39.02 3.57 5.42
CA ASN A 424 39.42 4.18 6.69
C ASN A 424 40.89 3.93 7.09
N THR A 425 41.78 3.76 6.12
CA THR A 425 43.23 3.68 6.38
C THR A 425 43.84 5.08 6.53
N ASP A 426 45.01 5.19 7.14
CA ASP A 426 45.65 6.49 7.43
C ASP A 426 46.06 7.26 6.17
N GLU A 427 46.31 6.55 5.06
CA GLU A 427 46.64 7.16 3.77
C GLU A 427 45.41 7.71 3.03
N ALA A 428 44.20 7.37 3.48
CA ALA A 428 42.98 7.86 2.86
C ALA A 428 42.79 9.37 3.11
N PRO A 429 42.31 10.13 2.10
CA PRO A 429 42.12 11.56 2.24
C PRO A 429 41.19 11.87 3.41
N ALA A 430 41.51 12.91 4.18
CA ALA A 430 40.67 13.32 5.31
C ALA A 430 39.25 13.61 4.83
N ALA A 431 38.27 12.98 5.49
CA ALA A 431 36.87 13.31 5.29
C ALA A 431 36.60 14.75 5.78
N PRO A 432 35.63 15.46 5.17
CA PRO A 432 35.14 16.72 5.70
C PRO A 432 34.69 16.57 7.17
N GLU A 433 34.97 17.57 8.01
CA GLU A 433 34.50 17.63 9.40
C GLU A 433 33.01 18.01 9.47
N LYS A 434 32.19 17.16 8.85
CA LYS A 434 30.73 17.29 8.75
C LYS A 434 30.11 15.92 9.00
N ALA A 435 29.01 15.89 9.74
CA ALA A 435 28.25 14.66 9.96
C ALA A 435 27.91 13.99 8.63
N GLN A 436 28.04 12.66 8.57
CA GLN A 436 27.83 11.83 7.38
C GLN A 436 28.80 12.13 6.21
N GLY A 437 29.81 12.97 6.45
CA GLY A 437 30.79 13.37 5.44
C GLY A 437 31.75 12.23 5.10
N TYR A 438 32.23 12.22 3.85
CA TYR A 438 33.23 11.27 3.40
C TYR A 438 34.15 11.85 2.33
N ALA A 439 35.30 11.22 2.14
CA ALA A 439 36.20 11.46 1.03
C ALA A 439 36.46 10.15 0.27
N LEU A 440 36.51 10.24 -1.05
CA LEU A 440 36.83 9.16 -1.97
C LEU A 440 37.88 9.65 -2.96
N LYS A 441 38.96 8.89 -3.15
CA LYS A 441 39.98 9.15 -4.18
C LYS A 441 40.22 7.87 -4.96
N ILE A 442 40.25 7.96 -6.29
CA ILE A 442 40.48 6.84 -7.21
C ILE A 442 41.58 7.25 -8.20
N THR A 443 42.65 6.45 -8.26
CA THR A 443 43.80 6.62 -9.15
C THR A 443 44.22 5.26 -9.70
N PRO A 444 45.13 5.19 -10.69
CA PRO A 444 45.70 3.92 -11.16
C PRO A 444 46.22 3.01 -10.04
N ASP A 445 46.72 3.59 -8.93
CA ASP A 445 47.32 2.85 -7.80
C ASP A 445 46.28 2.26 -6.81
N GLY A 446 45.00 2.62 -6.95
CA GLY A 446 43.95 2.16 -6.05
C GLY A 446 42.88 3.20 -5.76
N ALA A 447 41.97 2.81 -4.86
CA ALA A 447 40.96 3.67 -4.28
C ALA A 447 41.16 3.83 -2.77
N TRP A 448 40.79 5.00 -2.24
CA TRP A 448 40.79 5.30 -0.81
C TRP A 448 39.44 5.90 -0.44
N ILE A 449 38.82 5.34 0.60
CA ILE A 449 37.55 5.79 1.18
C ILE A 449 37.81 6.14 2.63
N ARG A 450 37.40 7.33 3.06
CA ARG A 450 37.39 7.71 4.49
C ARG A 450 36.07 8.35 4.85
N GLY A 451 35.39 7.80 5.85
CA GLY A 451 34.21 8.43 6.45
C GLY A 451 34.59 9.31 7.65
N HIS A 452 33.84 10.39 7.86
CA HIS A 452 33.88 11.14 9.12
C HIS A 452 33.27 10.31 10.27
N ASP A 453 32.21 9.57 9.96
CA ASP A 453 31.53 8.64 10.87
C ASP A 453 31.18 7.32 10.17
N LYS A 454 30.46 6.45 10.88
CA LYS A 454 30.04 5.13 10.38
C LYS A 454 29.21 5.25 9.09
N LEU A 455 28.29 6.21 9.03
CA LEU A 455 27.38 6.41 7.91
C LEU A 455 28.11 7.07 6.72
N GLY A 456 29.01 8.00 6.97
CA GLY A 456 29.93 8.54 5.97
C GLY A 456 30.80 7.47 5.32
N THR A 457 31.30 6.51 6.11
CA THR A 457 32.03 5.34 5.56
C THR A 457 31.14 4.54 4.59
N SER A 458 29.88 4.29 4.98
CA SER A 458 28.90 3.59 4.12
C SER A 458 28.61 4.37 2.83
N TYR A 459 28.44 5.70 2.90
CA TYR A 459 28.21 6.54 1.72
C TYR A 459 29.43 6.63 0.80
N GLY A 460 30.63 6.61 1.36
CA GLY A 460 31.87 6.49 0.57
C GLY A 460 31.94 5.17 -0.20
N ALA A 461 31.57 4.05 0.43
CA ALA A 461 31.50 2.74 -0.22
C ALA A 461 30.44 2.71 -1.35
N VAL A 462 29.27 3.29 -1.12
CA VAL A 462 28.24 3.44 -2.17
C VAL A 462 28.75 4.27 -3.33
N SER A 463 29.42 5.39 -3.03
CA SER A 463 29.95 6.30 -4.05
C SER A 463 31.04 5.64 -4.89
N PHE A 464 31.86 4.79 -4.29
CA PHE A 464 32.80 3.94 -5.03
C PHE A 464 32.09 3.02 -6.04
N ILE A 465 30.99 2.35 -5.64
CA ILE A 465 30.19 1.52 -6.56
C ILE A 465 29.58 2.36 -7.70
N GLN A 466 29.17 3.59 -7.40
CA GLN A 466 28.59 4.49 -8.40
C GLN A 466 29.62 5.01 -9.42
N MET A 467 30.91 4.98 -9.10
CA MET A 467 32.01 5.36 -10.02
C MET A 467 32.40 4.23 -10.99
N ILE A 468 31.79 3.04 -10.86
CA ILE A 468 32.03 1.88 -11.73
C ILE A 468 31.06 1.92 -12.92
N ASP A 469 31.56 1.60 -14.12
CA ASP A 469 30.73 1.32 -15.29
C ASP A 469 30.17 -0.10 -15.23
N HIS A 470 28.84 -0.20 -15.30
CA HIS A 470 28.07 -1.45 -15.23
C HIS A 470 27.55 -1.90 -16.61
N GLU A 471 27.79 -1.14 -17.69
CA GLU A 471 27.27 -1.45 -19.05
C GLU A 471 28.13 -2.47 -19.82
N GLY A 472 29.30 -2.84 -19.30
CA GLY A 472 30.25 -3.77 -19.93
C GLY A 472 31.21 -4.39 -18.91
N PRO A 473 32.41 -4.85 -19.32
CA PRO A 473 33.43 -5.26 -18.37
C PRO A 473 33.69 -4.16 -17.34
N ALA A 474 33.69 -4.54 -16.06
CA ALA A 474 33.79 -3.57 -14.96
C ALA A 474 35.04 -2.70 -15.12
N LYS A 475 34.84 -1.38 -15.12
CA LYS A 475 35.89 -0.37 -15.11
C LYS A 475 35.49 0.77 -14.19
N ILE A 476 36.44 1.36 -13.49
CA ILE A 476 36.19 2.44 -12.54
C ILE A 476 36.77 3.75 -13.05
N ARG A 477 36.01 4.84 -12.93
CA ARG A 477 36.45 6.18 -13.29
C ARG A 477 37.39 6.75 -12.23
N CYS A 478 38.52 7.34 -12.64
CA CYS A 478 39.41 8.03 -11.72
C CYS A 478 38.88 9.41 -11.35
N GLY A 479 39.18 9.85 -10.13
CA GLY A 479 38.74 11.14 -9.62
C GLY A 479 38.85 11.27 -8.11
N ALA A 480 38.46 12.43 -7.59
CA ALA A 480 38.39 12.71 -6.17
C ALA A 480 37.02 13.30 -5.81
N VAL A 481 36.49 12.92 -4.66
CA VAL A 481 35.20 13.37 -4.13
C VAL A 481 35.36 13.70 -2.65
N ARG A 482 34.85 14.85 -2.23
CA ARG A 482 34.66 15.22 -0.82
C ARG A 482 33.21 15.65 -0.68
N ASP A 483 32.45 14.96 0.16
CA ASP A 483 31.00 15.04 0.07
C ASP A 483 30.31 14.90 1.42
N TRP A 484 29.18 15.61 1.59
CA TRP A 484 28.35 15.66 2.78
C TRP A 484 26.97 16.27 2.44
N PRO A 485 25.91 15.92 3.18
CA PRO A 485 24.57 16.49 2.94
C PRO A 485 24.45 17.94 3.43
N GLU A 486 23.56 18.73 2.81
CA GLU A 486 23.10 20.02 3.39
C GLU A 486 22.26 19.77 4.64
N TYR A 487 21.25 18.91 4.51
CA TYR A 487 20.29 18.63 5.56
C TYR A 487 20.41 17.17 6.03
N ILE A 488 20.67 16.96 7.33
CA ILE A 488 21.08 15.67 7.90
C ILE A 488 19.93 14.64 7.97
N GLY A 489 18.73 15.06 8.37
CA GLY A 489 17.59 14.17 8.62
C GLY A 489 16.84 13.83 7.34
N ARG A 490 17.21 12.73 6.68
CA ARG A 490 16.62 12.26 5.42
C ARG A 490 16.20 10.81 5.54
N GLY A 491 14.91 10.53 5.39
CA GLY A 491 14.42 9.15 5.47
C GLY A 491 13.11 8.93 4.77
N PHE A 492 12.78 7.68 4.54
CA PHE A 492 11.49 7.33 3.95
C PHE A 492 10.81 6.28 4.80
N LYS A 493 9.50 6.23 4.61
CA LYS A 493 8.65 5.27 5.28
C LYS A 493 8.29 4.16 4.30
N GLN A 494 8.54 2.92 4.69
CA GLN A 494 8.09 1.76 3.96
C GLN A 494 6.62 1.46 4.27
N GLY A 495 5.84 1.25 3.20
CA GLY A 495 4.41 1.07 3.26
C GLY A 495 3.95 -0.26 3.88
N ARG A 496 2.69 -0.25 4.34
CA ARG A 496 1.95 -1.29 5.10
C ARG A 496 1.86 -2.70 4.49
N ASN A 497 2.34 -2.94 3.27
CA ASN A 497 2.01 -4.16 2.51
C ASN A 497 3.21 -5.02 2.13
N ILE A 498 4.44 -4.53 2.27
CA ILE A 498 5.64 -5.23 1.81
C ILE A 498 6.79 -4.85 2.75
N HIS A 499 7.14 -5.74 3.68
CA HIS A 499 8.48 -5.71 4.23
C HIS A 499 9.43 -6.07 3.10
N ASN A 500 10.49 -5.29 2.93
CA ASN A 500 11.45 -5.57 1.88
C ASN A 500 12.82 -5.77 2.54
N PRO A 501 13.39 -6.99 2.53
CA PRO A 501 14.72 -7.21 3.10
C PRO A 501 15.80 -6.37 2.40
N ASN A 502 15.52 -5.83 1.21
CA ASN A 502 16.43 -5.02 0.41
C ASN A 502 16.31 -3.51 0.68
N LEU A 503 15.50 -3.07 1.66
CA LEU A 503 15.34 -1.64 1.98
C LEU A 503 16.67 -0.92 2.20
N LEU A 504 17.64 -1.60 2.81
CA LEU A 504 18.96 -1.03 3.09
C LEU A 504 19.70 -0.65 1.81
N GLU A 505 19.63 -1.49 0.77
CA GLU A 505 20.32 -1.23 -0.50
C GLU A 505 19.80 0.07 -1.14
N PHE A 506 18.48 0.25 -1.17
CA PHE A 506 17.85 1.48 -1.63
C PHE A 506 18.22 2.67 -0.73
N ALA A 507 18.19 2.47 0.60
CA ALA A 507 18.55 3.49 1.58
C ALA A 507 19.99 4.02 1.39
N LEU A 508 20.93 3.10 1.19
CA LEU A 508 22.34 3.38 0.97
C LEU A 508 22.56 4.12 -0.35
N LEU A 509 21.93 3.66 -1.44
CA LEU A 509 22.07 4.28 -2.76
C LEU A 509 21.53 5.71 -2.81
N GLY A 510 20.40 5.95 -2.15
CA GLY A 510 19.84 7.29 -2.00
C GLY A 510 20.51 8.15 -0.94
N LYS A 511 21.51 7.61 -0.22
CA LYS A 511 22.16 8.24 0.93
C LYS A 511 21.17 8.74 2.00
N PHE A 512 20.18 7.91 2.36
CA PHE A 512 19.24 8.16 3.44
C PHE A 512 19.85 7.84 4.80
N SER A 513 19.55 8.64 5.81
CA SER A 513 20.03 8.48 7.18
C SER A 513 19.13 7.61 8.05
N CYS A 514 17.90 7.40 7.60
CA CYS A 514 16.91 6.64 8.33
C CYS A 514 15.87 5.98 7.41
N VAL A 515 15.30 4.89 7.92
CA VAL A 515 14.16 4.18 7.34
C VAL A 515 13.15 3.94 8.45
N GLU A 516 11.89 4.24 8.18
CA GLU A 516 10.78 3.85 9.05
C GLU A 516 10.01 2.72 8.37
N GLU A 517 9.66 1.69 9.14
CA GLU A 517 8.91 0.54 8.66
C GLU A 517 7.59 0.46 9.45
N GLN A 518 6.47 0.78 8.78
CA GLN A 518 5.18 0.94 9.46
C GLN A 518 4.62 -0.34 10.07
N SER A 519 4.87 -1.47 9.41
CA SER A 519 4.27 -2.77 9.74
C SER A 519 4.95 -3.45 10.94
N GLY A 520 5.95 -2.80 11.53
CA GLY A 520 6.64 -3.16 12.75
C GLY A 520 7.53 -4.38 12.70
N SER A 521 7.87 -4.86 13.89
CA SER A 521 8.67 -6.07 14.10
C SER A 521 7.98 -7.38 13.69
N SER A 522 6.74 -7.32 13.19
CA SER A 522 5.89 -8.50 12.93
C SER A 522 5.92 -9.04 11.51
N LEU A 523 6.65 -8.41 10.59
CA LEU A 523 6.87 -8.86 9.21
C LEU A 523 5.62 -9.02 8.32
N THR A 524 4.37 -8.80 8.79
CA THR A 524 3.17 -8.64 7.94
C THR A 524 2.01 -7.89 8.64
N TYR A 525 1.70 -6.67 8.20
CA TYR A 525 0.75 -5.77 8.89
C TYR A 525 -0.76 -6.07 8.73
N ARG A 526 -1.26 -6.34 7.52
CA ARG A 526 -2.74 -6.44 7.30
C ARG A 526 -3.37 -7.80 7.63
N ALA A 527 -2.57 -8.86 7.70
CA ALA A 527 -3.09 -10.20 7.89
C ALA A 527 -3.23 -10.59 9.37
N LEU A 528 -2.63 -9.82 10.29
CA LEU A 528 -2.22 -10.36 11.59
C LEU A 528 -2.93 -9.78 12.82
N GLY A 529 -3.20 -8.47 12.90
CA GLY A 529 -3.78 -7.86 14.11
C GLY A 529 -2.86 -7.97 15.36
N GLY A 530 -3.15 -7.19 16.41
CA GLY A 530 -2.32 -7.15 17.63
C GLY A 530 -2.32 -8.42 18.48
N ASP A 531 -3.06 -9.47 18.12
CA ASP A 531 -3.20 -10.70 18.92
C ASP A 531 -2.23 -11.81 18.47
N MET A 532 -1.26 -11.49 17.62
CA MET A 532 -0.30 -12.45 17.09
C MET A 532 0.96 -12.51 17.96
N PRO A 533 1.51 -13.71 18.21
CA PRO A 533 2.73 -13.86 18.98
C PRO A 533 3.94 -13.38 18.19
N TRP A 534 4.89 -12.74 18.88
CA TRP A 534 6.23 -12.49 18.35
C TRP A 534 7.03 -13.81 18.35
N THR A 535 6.82 -14.61 17.31
CA THR A 535 7.42 -15.96 17.20
C THR A 535 8.95 -15.89 17.17
N PRO A 536 9.67 -16.96 17.56
CA PRO A 536 11.13 -16.98 17.55
C PRO A 536 11.75 -16.54 16.22
N LEU A 537 11.17 -16.98 15.09
CA LEU A 537 11.66 -16.66 13.76
C LEU A 537 11.39 -15.20 13.38
N ILE A 538 10.21 -14.65 13.67
CA ILE A 538 9.88 -13.24 13.40
C ILE A 538 10.74 -12.32 14.27
N LYS A 539 10.92 -12.67 15.55
CA LYS A 539 11.82 -11.99 16.48
C LYS A 539 13.24 -11.95 15.97
N PHE A 540 13.76 -13.11 15.52
CA PHE A 540 15.06 -13.16 14.89
C PHE A 540 15.16 -12.17 13.70
N GLY A 541 14.17 -12.18 12.80
CA GLY A 541 14.15 -11.29 11.64
C GLY A 541 14.21 -9.81 12.01
N ALA A 542 13.38 -9.35 12.94
CA ALA A 542 13.37 -7.95 13.38
C ALA A 542 14.70 -7.53 14.01
N LEU A 543 15.26 -8.36 14.90
CA LEU A 543 16.53 -8.08 15.56
C LEU A 543 17.71 -8.11 14.57
N GLU A 544 17.73 -9.06 13.63
CA GLU A 544 18.79 -9.14 12.62
C GLU A 544 18.74 -7.96 11.66
N MET A 545 17.54 -7.52 11.26
CA MET A 545 17.37 -6.32 10.44
C MET A 545 17.90 -5.07 11.16
N ALA A 546 17.60 -4.92 12.45
CA ALA A 546 18.14 -3.82 13.26
C ALA A 546 19.68 -3.83 13.32
N ARG A 547 20.29 -4.99 13.55
CA ARG A 547 21.77 -5.14 13.57
C ARG A 547 22.39 -4.78 12.23
N ILE A 548 21.79 -5.26 11.14
CA ILE A 548 22.26 -4.99 9.78
C ILE A 548 22.23 -3.48 9.52
N PHE A 549 21.11 -2.80 9.76
CA PHE A 549 21.01 -1.34 9.54
C PHE A 549 22.02 -0.56 10.41
N THR A 550 22.16 -0.96 11.67
CA THR A 550 23.11 -0.35 12.63
C THR A 550 24.57 -0.53 12.21
N ALA A 551 24.92 -1.62 11.53
CA ALA A 551 26.26 -1.85 10.99
C ALA A 551 26.64 -0.82 9.91
N PHE A 552 25.66 -0.30 9.17
CA PHE A 552 25.88 0.75 8.16
C PHE A 552 25.66 2.16 8.70
N GLY A 553 25.18 2.31 9.94
CA GLY A 553 24.88 3.61 10.56
C GLY A 553 23.53 4.20 10.13
N VAL A 554 22.68 3.44 9.45
CA VAL A 554 21.33 3.86 9.07
C VAL A 554 20.38 3.61 10.24
N ASN A 555 19.61 4.63 10.66
CA ASN A 555 18.63 4.44 11.74
C ASN A 555 17.40 3.70 11.20
N LEU A 556 17.08 2.53 11.74
CA LEU A 556 15.84 1.82 11.45
C LEU A 556 14.82 2.07 12.57
N TYR A 557 13.66 2.61 12.22
CA TYR A 557 12.53 2.81 13.12
C TYR A 557 11.45 1.77 12.83
N PHE A 558 11.10 0.96 13.83
CA PHE A 558 10.00 0.02 13.74
C PHE A 558 8.71 0.68 14.19
N GLY A 559 7.73 0.78 13.29
CA GLY A 559 6.38 1.22 13.57
C GLY A 559 5.62 0.22 14.43
N GLN A 560 5.07 0.65 15.56
CA GLN A 560 4.45 -0.25 16.53
C GLN A 560 2.93 -0.19 16.49
N ASP A 561 2.33 0.10 15.34
CA ASP A 561 0.87 0.30 15.23
C ASP A 561 0.04 -0.89 15.72
N MET A 562 0.52 -2.12 15.53
CA MET A 562 -0.12 -3.33 16.04
C MET A 562 -0.18 -3.44 17.57
N TYR A 563 0.62 -2.67 18.31
CA TYR A 563 0.63 -2.64 19.78
C TYR A 563 0.20 -1.29 20.36
N THR A 564 0.09 -0.25 19.51
CA THR A 564 -0.14 1.12 19.95
C THR A 564 -1.43 1.72 19.39
N MET A 565 -1.92 1.23 18.24
CA MET A 565 -3.06 1.78 17.51
C MET A 565 -4.15 0.75 17.18
N TYR A 566 -3.77 -0.45 16.74
CA TYR A 566 -4.69 -1.51 16.30
C TYR A 566 -4.35 -2.87 16.95
N PRO A 567 -4.65 -3.04 18.25
CA PRO A 567 -5.60 -2.25 19.05
C PRO A 567 -4.95 -1.18 19.96
N ASN A 568 -5.77 -0.26 20.49
CA ASN A 568 -5.35 0.74 21.49
C ASN A 568 -5.22 0.08 22.87
N MET A 569 -4.02 -0.30 23.29
CA MET A 569 -3.78 -0.84 24.64
C MET A 569 -3.99 0.22 25.75
N PRO A 570 -4.38 -0.16 26.98
CA PRO A 570 -4.51 0.76 28.11
C PRO A 570 -3.14 1.27 28.57
N LEU A 571 -2.82 2.53 28.28
CA LEU A 571 -1.55 3.15 28.66
C LEU A 571 -1.43 3.38 30.18
N THR A 572 -2.56 3.41 30.89
CA THR A 572 -2.61 3.49 32.36
C THR A 572 -2.21 2.18 33.06
N SER A 573 -2.21 1.05 32.34
CA SER A 573 -1.87 -0.26 32.91
C SER A 573 -0.35 -0.44 33.06
N PRO A 574 0.15 -0.81 34.26
CA PRO A 574 1.56 -1.18 34.44
C PRO A 574 1.98 -2.34 33.53
N ARG A 575 1.07 -3.26 33.21
CA ARG A 575 1.36 -4.41 32.33
C ARG A 575 1.67 -3.97 30.91
N THR A 576 0.92 -3.00 30.39
CA THR A 576 1.19 -2.40 29.07
C THR A 576 2.54 -1.71 29.05
N PHE A 577 2.90 -0.99 30.13
CA PHE A 577 4.22 -0.38 30.26
C PHE A 577 5.35 -1.40 30.22
N GLU A 578 5.27 -2.47 31.03
CA GLU A 578 6.31 -3.51 31.04
C GLU A 578 6.39 -4.27 29.70
N PHE A 579 5.25 -4.50 29.05
CA PHE A 579 5.22 -5.10 27.71
C PHE A 579 5.96 -4.24 26.68
N HIS A 580 5.61 -2.95 26.57
CA HIS A 580 6.29 -2.04 25.66
C HIS A 580 7.77 -1.86 26.02
N LYS A 581 8.10 -1.71 27.31
CA LYS A 581 9.49 -1.61 27.76
C LYS A 581 10.28 -2.83 27.30
N LYS A 582 9.79 -4.04 27.56
CA LYS A 582 10.46 -5.28 27.16
C LYS A 582 10.66 -5.36 25.65
N LEU A 583 9.58 -5.19 24.88
CA LEU A 583 9.62 -5.31 23.41
C LEU A 583 10.61 -4.29 22.81
N PHE A 584 10.55 -3.04 23.26
CA PHE A 584 11.36 -1.97 22.70
C PHE A 584 12.82 -2.03 23.18
N SER A 585 13.07 -2.47 24.41
CA SER A 585 14.43 -2.77 24.89
C SER A 585 15.09 -3.88 24.08
N GLU A 586 14.36 -4.94 23.69
CA GLU A 586 14.92 -6.00 22.85
C GLU A 586 15.32 -5.47 21.45
N LEU A 587 14.51 -4.59 20.85
CA LEU A 587 14.87 -3.91 19.60
C LEU A 587 16.04 -2.94 19.78
N ALA A 588 16.05 -2.15 20.85
CA ALA A 588 17.10 -1.20 21.18
C ALA A 588 18.45 -1.88 21.40
N ALA A 589 18.47 -3.05 22.05
CA ALA A 589 19.67 -3.87 22.22
C ALA A 589 20.29 -4.33 20.90
N ALA A 590 19.48 -4.43 19.83
CA ALA A 590 19.92 -4.73 18.48
C ALA A 590 20.24 -3.47 17.64
N GLY A 591 20.14 -2.27 18.22
CA GLY A 591 20.32 -0.98 17.55
C GLY A 591 19.08 -0.44 16.83
N GLY A 592 17.93 -1.09 17.02
CA GLY A 592 16.64 -0.65 16.47
C GLY A 592 16.03 0.52 17.24
N ASN A 593 15.22 1.33 16.55
CA ASN A 593 14.53 2.49 17.10
C ASN A 593 13.02 2.33 16.96
N ILE A 594 12.22 3.17 17.63
CA ILE A 594 10.76 3.04 17.64
C ILE A 594 10.09 4.20 16.92
N TYR A 595 9.17 3.87 16.03
CA TYR A 595 8.12 4.76 15.58
C TYR A 595 6.82 4.42 16.32
N TYR A 596 6.26 5.40 17.04
CA TYR A 596 5.04 5.25 17.85
C TYR A 596 3.86 6.01 17.21
N PRO A 597 2.95 5.33 16.48
CA PRO A 597 1.83 5.97 15.79
C PRO A 597 0.55 6.11 16.62
N ASN A 598 0.00 7.32 16.72
CA ASN A 598 -1.33 7.59 17.29
C ASN A 598 -2.32 8.24 16.28
N ASP A 599 -1.93 8.41 15.01
CA ASP A 599 -2.60 9.22 13.99
C ASP A 599 -4.00 8.73 13.56
N ASP A 600 -4.20 7.42 13.39
CA ASP A 600 -5.45 6.85 12.83
C ASP A 600 -6.39 6.20 13.88
N GLY A 601 -5.97 6.04 15.14
CA GLY A 601 -6.72 5.26 16.14
C GLY A 601 -6.93 5.93 17.51
N ARG A 602 -6.02 6.78 17.99
CA ARG A 602 -6.07 7.25 19.37
C ARG A 602 -7.10 8.36 19.62
N GLY A 603 -7.23 9.31 18.68
CA GLY A 603 -7.95 10.58 18.87
C GLY A 603 -9.44 10.52 19.22
N GLY A 604 -10.13 9.39 18.95
CA GLY A 604 -11.51 9.15 19.38
C GLY A 604 -11.77 7.76 19.97
N GLN A 605 -10.79 6.86 19.88
CA GLN A 605 -10.95 5.44 20.22
C GLN A 605 -10.01 5.01 21.35
N ALA A 606 -9.56 5.94 22.19
CA ALA A 606 -8.77 5.62 23.38
C ALA A 606 -9.43 4.50 24.21
N HIS A 607 -8.60 3.68 24.84
CA HIS A 607 -9.05 2.52 25.60
C HIS A 607 -10.00 2.92 26.73
N PRO A 608 -11.07 2.15 27.05
CA PRO A 608 -12.02 2.53 28.09
C PRO A 608 -11.37 2.74 29.47
N ALA A 609 -10.34 1.97 29.83
CA ALA A 609 -9.59 2.18 31.07
C ALA A 609 -8.88 3.55 31.12
N ASP A 610 -8.27 3.96 30.02
CA ASP A 610 -7.62 5.28 29.94
C ASP A 610 -8.66 6.40 30.04
N LYS A 611 -9.83 6.23 29.39
CA LYS A 611 -10.95 7.18 29.48
C LYS A 611 -11.45 7.31 30.92
N ALA A 612 -11.64 6.20 31.61
CA ALA A 612 -12.06 6.20 33.01
C ALA A 612 -11.05 6.91 33.93
N ALA A 613 -9.76 6.66 33.74
CA ALA A 613 -8.69 7.27 34.53
C ALA A 613 -8.52 8.78 34.31
N THR A 614 -8.96 9.31 33.16
CA THR A 614 -8.74 10.71 32.75
C THR A 614 -10.00 11.57 32.75
N GLY A 615 -11.16 10.99 33.10
CA GLY A 615 -12.45 11.68 33.09
C GLY A 615 -13.06 11.85 31.69
N GLY A 616 -12.67 11.01 30.72
CA GLY A 616 -13.28 10.92 29.38
C GLY A 616 -12.87 12.02 28.39
N GLN A 617 -12.75 13.27 28.84
CA GLN A 617 -12.63 14.45 27.96
C GLN A 617 -11.21 14.82 27.50
N ASP A 618 -10.18 14.13 27.98
CA ASP A 618 -8.78 14.55 27.73
C ASP A 618 -7.78 13.39 27.77
N THR A 619 -8.22 12.23 27.28
CA THR A 619 -7.55 10.96 27.53
C THR A 619 -6.15 10.90 26.90
N SER A 620 -6.01 11.43 25.69
CA SER A 620 -4.76 11.37 24.94
C SER A 620 -3.78 12.47 25.37
N ALA A 621 -4.24 13.70 25.63
CA ALA A 621 -3.36 14.79 26.05
C ALA A 621 -2.73 14.51 27.42
N LYS A 622 -3.51 14.00 28.38
CA LYS A 622 -2.99 13.75 29.73
C LYS A 622 -2.04 12.55 29.83
N LEU A 623 -2.11 11.62 28.89
CA LEU A 623 -1.41 10.33 28.98
C LEU A 623 -0.29 10.17 27.97
N ASP A 624 -0.52 10.45 26.69
CA ASP A 624 0.38 10.03 25.61
C ASP A 624 1.81 10.57 25.83
N ALA A 625 1.95 11.88 26.06
CA ALA A 625 3.25 12.52 26.25
C ALA A 625 3.98 12.00 27.50
N LYS A 626 3.30 11.94 28.65
CA LYS A 626 3.89 11.46 29.91
C LYS A 626 4.28 9.98 29.86
N TYR A 627 3.42 9.16 29.27
CA TYR A 627 3.67 7.73 29.08
C TYR A 627 4.90 7.52 28.20
N LEU A 628 4.95 8.19 27.04
CA LEU A 628 6.07 8.08 26.11
C LEU A 628 7.38 8.62 26.70
N THR A 629 7.35 9.74 27.43
CA THR A 629 8.50 10.25 28.17
C THR A 629 9.03 9.23 29.17
N ARG A 630 8.16 8.61 29.97
CA ARG A 630 8.55 7.58 30.93
C ARG A 630 9.16 6.38 30.23
N LEU A 631 8.54 5.91 29.15
CA LEU A 631 8.98 4.73 28.40
C LEU A 631 10.32 4.98 27.71
N PHE A 632 10.46 6.10 27.02
CA PHE A 632 11.68 6.52 26.33
C PHE A 632 12.86 6.61 27.31
N ARG A 633 12.68 7.30 28.45
CA ARG A 633 13.74 7.43 29.47
C ARG A 633 14.13 6.08 30.06
N ALA A 634 13.16 5.20 30.32
CA ALA A 634 13.44 3.87 30.87
C ALA A 634 14.28 3.01 29.91
N ILE A 635 14.02 3.08 28.60
CA ILE A 635 14.80 2.35 27.60
C ILE A 635 16.17 3.02 27.39
N LYS A 636 16.21 4.35 27.29
CA LYS A 636 17.43 5.11 27.04
C LYS A 636 18.45 5.02 28.19
N ALA A 637 17.98 4.79 29.42
CA ALA A 637 18.86 4.51 30.56
C ALA A 637 19.69 3.23 30.37
N GLU A 638 19.15 2.23 29.67
CA GLU A 638 19.84 0.97 29.34
C GLU A 638 20.55 1.06 27.98
N TYR A 639 19.98 1.83 27.04
CA TYR A 639 20.46 1.98 25.65
C TYR A 639 20.57 3.46 25.26
N PRO A 640 21.67 4.16 25.58
CA PRO A 640 21.79 5.61 25.40
C PRO A 640 21.57 6.12 23.97
N ASP A 641 21.93 5.32 22.97
CA ASP A 641 21.79 5.64 21.55
C ASP A 641 20.36 5.47 21.01
N PHE A 642 19.44 4.93 21.83
CA PHE A 642 18.05 4.71 21.46
C PHE A 642 17.33 6.01 21.07
N LYS A 643 16.59 5.95 19.96
CA LYS A 643 15.76 7.03 19.41
C LYS A 643 14.30 6.62 19.30
N MET A 644 13.43 7.62 19.36
CA MET A 644 12.00 7.44 19.18
C MET A 644 11.42 8.59 18.35
N ILE A 645 10.50 8.25 17.45
CA ILE A 645 9.66 9.22 16.75
C ILE A 645 8.21 8.95 17.14
N PHE A 646 7.49 10.01 17.49
CA PHE A 646 6.07 9.95 17.84
C PHE A 646 5.22 10.59 16.73
N CYS A 647 4.21 9.89 16.22
CA CYS A 647 3.16 10.51 15.41
C CYS A 647 1.95 10.83 16.30
N PRO A 648 1.74 12.11 16.64
CA PRO A 648 0.61 12.52 17.47
C PRO A 648 -0.75 12.34 16.77
N VAL A 649 -1.83 12.36 17.55
CA VAL A 649 -3.21 12.43 17.03
C VAL A 649 -3.38 13.61 16.07
N TYR A 650 -2.89 14.78 16.49
CA TYR A 650 -2.78 15.97 15.66
C TYR A 650 -1.36 16.05 15.10
N TYR A 651 -1.08 15.24 14.08
CA TYR A 651 0.12 15.34 13.25
C TYR A 651 -0.08 16.32 12.08
N PHE A 652 -1.13 17.15 12.14
CA PHE A 652 -1.50 18.14 11.12
C PHE A 652 -2.08 19.38 11.82
N GLY A 653 -2.13 20.50 11.11
CA GLY A 653 -2.63 21.80 11.61
C GLY A 653 -1.66 22.93 11.24
N PRO A 654 -2.14 24.20 11.16
CA PRO A 654 -3.41 24.67 11.74
C PRO A 654 -4.67 24.54 10.86
N ASP A 655 -4.57 24.52 9.53
CA ASP A 655 -5.73 24.75 8.65
C ASP A 655 -6.75 23.60 8.57
N SER A 656 -6.44 22.43 9.14
CA SER A 656 -7.38 21.32 9.19
C SER A 656 -8.57 21.68 10.09
N PRO A 657 -9.83 21.52 9.65
CA PRO A 657 -10.99 21.72 10.51
C PRO A 657 -11.25 20.52 11.45
N LYS A 658 -10.47 19.44 11.33
CA LYS A 658 -10.68 18.21 12.11
C LYS A 658 -10.29 18.45 13.57
N GLU A 659 -11.27 18.44 14.45
CA GLU A 659 -11.14 18.39 15.91
C GLU A 659 -11.73 17.09 16.45
N TYR A 660 -11.24 16.64 17.60
CA TYR A 660 -11.79 15.50 18.32
C TYR A 660 -12.42 16.00 19.63
N GLU A 661 -13.72 15.74 19.80
CA GLU A 661 -14.56 16.25 20.90
C GLU A 661 -13.95 16.05 22.30
N ASN A 662 -13.27 14.92 22.52
CA ASN A 662 -12.66 14.55 23.81
C ASN A 662 -11.13 14.66 23.80
N ASN A 663 -10.57 15.44 22.88
CA ASN A 663 -9.15 15.69 22.79
C ASN A 663 -8.91 16.99 21.99
N PRO A 664 -9.21 18.18 22.53
CA PRO A 664 -9.03 19.45 21.81
C PRO A 664 -7.57 19.64 21.37
N ARG A 665 -7.35 20.12 20.15
CA ARG A 665 -6.00 20.27 19.59
C ARG A 665 -5.05 21.08 20.46
N GLU A 666 -5.50 22.23 20.95
CA GLU A 666 -4.67 23.14 21.76
C GLU A 666 -4.17 22.44 23.03
N THR A 667 -5.07 21.81 23.80
CA THR A 667 -4.73 21.07 25.01
C THR A 667 -3.79 19.91 24.72
N TYR A 668 -4.04 19.17 23.65
CA TYR A 668 -3.21 18.04 23.24
C TYR A 668 -1.79 18.45 22.85
N LEU A 669 -1.66 19.46 21.99
CA LEU A 669 -0.36 19.96 21.54
C LEU A 669 0.42 20.63 22.68
N LYS A 670 -0.27 21.34 23.59
CA LYS A 670 0.34 21.87 24.81
C LYS A 670 0.98 20.77 25.65
N SER A 671 0.31 19.64 25.85
CA SER A 671 0.89 18.49 26.55
C SER A 671 2.13 17.94 25.83
N ILE A 672 2.11 17.83 24.50
CA ILE A 672 3.31 17.42 23.75
C ILE A 672 4.47 18.38 23.99
N ARG A 673 4.21 19.69 23.98
CA ARG A 673 5.23 20.72 24.22
C ARG A 673 5.81 20.66 25.63
N GLU A 674 4.97 20.46 26.64
CA GLU A 674 5.35 20.59 28.06
C GLU A 674 5.83 19.27 28.67
N ASP A 675 5.24 18.13 28.29
CA ASP A 675 5.43 16.84 28.95
C ASP A 675 6.24 15.82 28.13
N LEU A 676 6.31 15.94 26.79
CA LEU A 676 7.07 15.00 25.96
C LEU A 676 8.57 15.30 26.04
N ASP A 677 9.39 14.26 26.24
CA ASP A 677 10.84 14.40 26.30
C ASP A 677 11.39 15.05 25.02
N PRO A 678 12.27 16.08 25.13
CA PRO A 678 12.80 16.79 23.96
C PRO A 678 13.67 15.90 23.05
N GLY A 679 14.13 14.74 23.53
CA GLY A 679 14.83 13.75 22.71
C GLY A 679 13.92 12.91 21.79
N ILE A 680 12.59 13.06 21.90
CA ILE A 680 11.62 12.37 21.04
C ILE A 680 11.23 13.31 19.89
N GLU A 681 11.50 12.86 18.65
CA GLU A 681 11.06 13.57 17.45
C GLU A 681 9.54 13.45 17.28
N VAL A 682 8.90 14.49 16.72
CA VAL A 682 7.45 14.53 16.55
C VAL A 682 7.10 14.73 15.09
N PHE A 683 6.29 13.82 14.54
CA PHE A 683 5.81 13.96 13.17
C PHE A 683 4.75 15.05 13.01
N TRP A 684 4.90 15.81 11.93
CA TRP A 684 3.94 16.77 11.43
C TRP A 684 3.90 16.71 9.90
N ASN A 685 2.71 16.62 9.33
CA ASN A 685 2.51 16.53 7.88
C ASN A 685 2.36 17.91 7.22
N GLY A 686 2.00 18.96 7.96
CA GLY A 686 1.64 20.27 7.42
C GLY A 686 0.33 20.81 8.01
N PRO A 687 -0.17 21.97 7.53
CA PRO A 687 -1.49 22.51 7.88
C PRO A 687 -2.65 21.52 7.76
N ARG A 688 -2.55 20.52 6.87
CA ARG A 688 -3.58 19.49 6.64
C ARG A 688 -2.94 18.11 6.47
N VAL A 689 -3.75 17.04 6.43
CA VAL A 689 -3.30 15.65 6.22
C VAL A 689 -2.82 15.38 4.78
N ARG A 690 -3.42 16.05 3.80
CA ARG A 690 -3.01 16.02 2.38
C ARG A 690 -3.00 17.46 1.89
N GLU A 691 -1.88 17.90 1.32
CA GLU A 691 -1.66 19.31 1.03
C GLU A 691 -0.81 19.52 -0.23
N GLY A 692 -0.97 20.68 -0.85
CA GLY A 692 -0.22 21.17 -2.01
C GLY A 692 0.69 22.39 -1.74
N GLY A 693 1.18 22.62 -0.51
CA GLY A 693 2.29 23.57 -0.26
C GLY A 693 2.31 24.24 1.12
N LYS A 694 3.43 24.14 1.84
CA LYS A 694 3.63 24.69 3.19
C LYS A 694 4.16 26.12 3.12
N LYS A 695 3.63 27.00 3.98
CA LYS A 695 4.09 28.38 4.17
C LYS A 695 4.91 28.53 5.45
N LYS A 696 5.74 29.56 5.52
CA LYS A 696 6.57 29.87 6.69
C LYS A 696 5.78 29.95 7.99
N ILE A 697 4.62 30.61 7.97
CA ILE A 697 3.71 30.71 9.12
C ILE A 697 3.25 29.34 9.65
N HIS A 698 3.10 28.33 8.77
CA HIS A 698 2.75 26.97 9.18
C HIS A 698 3.92 26.30 9.93
N GLY A 699 5.15 26.51 9.46
CA GLY A 699 6.36 26.03 10.12
C GLY A 699 6.55 26.66 11.51
N GLU A 700 6.37 27.98 11.61
CA GLU A 700 6.42 28.71 12.87
C GLU A 700 5.33 28.26 13.85
N TRP A 701 4.11 28.04 13.35
CA TRP A 701 3.02 27.46 14.13
C TRP A 701 3.42 26.08 14.70
N ALA A 702 3.88 25.17 13.85
CA ALA A 702 4.23 23.81 14.27
C ALA A 702 5.34 23.82 15.33
N LYS A 703 6.40 24.62 15.12
CA LYS A 703 7.50 24.78 16.08
C LYS A 703 7.02 25.28 17.44
N ARG A 704 6.09 26.25 17.47
CA ARG A 704 5.50 26.78 18.69
C ARG A 704 4.59 25.75 19.38
N GLU A 705 3.74 25.06 18.64
CA GLU A 705 2.78 24.13 19.23
C GLU A 705 3.42 22.85 19.76
N TYR A 706 4.42 22.30 19.06
CA TYR A 706 5.16 21.13 19.54
C TYR A 706 6.33 21.48 20.47
N GLY A 707 6.73 22.75 20.54
CA GLY A 707 7.88 23.21 21.33
C GLY A 707 9.24 22.76 20.80
N ARG A 708 9.31 22.28 19.55
CA ARG A 708 10.51 21.74 18.90
C ARG A 708 10.39 21.78 17.39
N LYS A 709 11.51 21.60 16.68
CA LYS A 709 11.48 21.40 15.23
C LYS A 709 10.73 20.09 14.92
N PRO A 710 9.68 20.12 14.08
CA PRO A 710 8.97 18.90 13.73
C PRO A 710 9.79 18.04 12.75
N ALA A 711 9.56 16.74 12.76
CA ALA A 711 9.90 15.86 11.66
C ALA A 711 8.76 15.87 10.64
N ILE A 712 9.06 16.05 9.36
CA ILE A 712 8.04 16.08 8.32
C ILE A 712 7.62 14.67 7.98
N TYR A 713 6.31 14.46 7.93
CA TYR A 713 5.71 13.21 7.50
C TYR A 713 4.83 13.46 6.30
N GLN A 714 5.34 13.32 5.09
CA GLN A 714 4.71 13.83 3.87
C GLN A 714 3.84 12.78 3.15
N ASN A 715 2.52 12.95 3.17
CA ASN A 715 1.54 11.99 2.64
C ASN A 715 1.25 12.05 1.13
N SER A 716 1.29 13.23 0.51
CA SER A 716 0.89 13.41 -0.89
C SER A 716 1.53 14.66 -1.51
N PHE A 717 1.60 14.73 -2.84
CA PHE A 717 1.97 15.94 -3.58
C PHE A 717 0.85 16.34 -4.53
N GLY A 718 0.83 17.60 -4.96
CA GLY A 718 -0.24 18.26 -5.73
C GLY A 718 -0.77 17.53 -6.97
N HIS A 719 -0.53 18.07 -8.18
CA HIS A 719 -1.32 17.84 -9.40
C HIS A 719 -1.64 16.40 -9.80
N HIS A 720 -0.82 15.45 -9.40
CA HIS A 720 -1.00 14.04 -9.69
C HIS A 720 -1.23 13.29 -8.37
N MET A 721 -2.38 12.62 -8.25
CA MET A 721 -2.64 11.75 -7.09
C MET A 721 -1.69 10.54 -7.06
N TYR A 722 -0.96 10.30 -8.15
CA TYR A 722 -0.01 9.22 -8.35
C TYR A 722 1.24 9.75 -9.03
N ASN A 723 2.38 9.41 -8.46
CA ASN A 723 3.69 9.77 -8.97
C ASN A 723 4.15 8.75 -10.00
N TYR A 724 4.40 9.18 -11.23
CA TYR A 724 4.75 8.30 -12.33
C TYR A 724 6.26 8.18 -12.52
N LEU A 725 6.67 7.01 -13.02
CA LEU A 725 8.01 6.85 -13.56
C LEU A 725 8.17 7.84 -14.71
N GLY A 726 9.18 8.71 -14.64
CA GLY A 726 9.38 9.76 -15.65
C GLY A 726 8.89 11.16 -15.25
N ASP A 727 8.41 11.37 -14.02
CA ASP A 727 8.03 12.70 -13.53
C ASP A 727 9.23 13.49 -13.01
N GLU A 728 9.11 14.81 -13.07
CA GLU A 728 10.08 15.75 -12.50
C GLU A 728 9.83 15.93 -11.00
N ALA A 729 10.84 15.66 -10.18
CA ALA A 729 10.73 15.74 -8.73
C ALA A 729 10.88 17.19 -8.21
N PHE A 730 10.06 18.12 -8.71
CA PHE A 730 10.15 19.55 -8.37
C PHE A 730 9.61 19.89 -6.97
N HIS A 731 8.72 19.05 -6.43
CA HIS A 731 7.87 19.34 -5.27
C HIS A 731 8.60 19.63 -3.95
N TRP A 732 9.89 19.31 -3.88
CA TRP A 732 10.71 19.43 -2.69
C TRP A 732 11.53 20.72 -2.66
N CYS A 733 11.62 21.44 -3.78
CA CYS A 733 12.43 22.66 -3.84
C CYS A 733 11.83 23.77 -2.97
N GLU A 734 12.69 24.48 -2.24
CA GLU A 734 12.34 25.69 -1.48
C GLU A 734 12.21 26.86 -2.46
N LYS A 735 10.98 27.24 -2.79
CA LYS A 735 10.69 28.38 -3.68
C LYS A 735 9.33 28.98 -3.35
N ASP A 736 9.34 30.16 -2.74
CA ASP A 736 8.11 30.90 -2.44
C ASP A 736 7.43 31.47 -3.71
N ASP A 737 8.21 31.66 -4.77
CA ASP A 737 7.78 32.26 -6.04
C ASP A 737 7.46 31.24 -7.15
N ASP A 738 7.92 29.99 -7.00
CA ASP A 738 7.61 28.93 -7.95
C ASP A 738 6.34 28.22 -7.50
N PRO A 739 5.25 28.36 -8.26
CA PRO A 739 3.96 27.85 -7.83
C PRO A 739 4.01 26.29 -7.76
N ARG A 740 4.97 25.62 -8.43
CA ARG A 740 5.17 24.15 -8.33
C ARG A 740 5.92 23.69 -7.07
N GLY A 741 6.59 24.59 -6.36
CA GLY A 741 7.30 24.31 -5.11
C GLY A 741 6.32 24.15 -3.95
N LEU A 742 6.52 23.14 -3.09
CA LEU A 742 5.63 22.90 -1.94
C LEU A 742 6.26 23.31 -0.61
N MET A 743 7.49 23.80 -0.64
CA MET A 743 8.27 24.16 0.55
C MET A 743 8.65 25.64 0.46
N TYR A 744 8.51 26.35 1.56
CA TYR A 744 8.89 27.76 1.65
C TYR A 744 10.41 27.92 1.76
N ASP A 745 10.93 29.13 1.51
CA ASP A 745 12.36 29.40 1.64
C ASP A 745 12.87 29.21 3.08
N GLY A 746 13.90 28.38 3.25
CA GLY A 746 14.45 27.98 4.55
C GLY A 746 13.68 26.88 5.30
N PHE A 747 12.66 26.27 4.69
CA PHE A 747 11.87 25.18 5.28
C PHE A 747 12.71 24.06 5.89
N TYR A 748 13.73 23.58 5.20
CA TYR A 748 14.53 22.45 5.69
C TYR A 748 15.40 22.82 6.90
N GLY A 749 15.66 24.11 7.11
CA GLY A 749 16.28 24.64 8.33
C GLY A 749 15.38 24.60 9.56
N ASP A 750 14.05 24.61 9.37
CA ASP A 750 13.06 24.68 10.45
C ASP A 750 12.52 23.32 10.90
N ILE A 751 12.91 22.24 10.24
CA ILE A 751 12.51 20.86 10.56
C ILE A 751 13.69 20.06 11.16
N SER A 752 13.40 18.95 11.84
CA SER A 752 14.45 18.03 12.32
C SER A 752 14.88 17.05 11.23
N SER A 753 13.87 16.51 10.53
CA SER A 753 14.01 15.41 9.58
C SER A 753 12.88 15.46 8.56
N PHE A 754 13.11 14.91 7.37
CA PHE A 754 12.09 14.78 6.33
C PHE A 754 11.82 13.31 6.01
N TYR A 755 10.55 12.91 6.13
CA TYR A 755 10.07 11.57 5.82
C TYR A 755 9.00 11.58 4.73
N TYR A 756 9.25 10.83 3.66
CA TYR A 756 8.23 10.59 2.64
C TYR A 756 7.41 9.34 2.97
N ASN A 757 6.09 9.52 3.19
CA ASN A 757 5.16 8.46 3.57
C ASN A 757 4.61 7.72 2.34
N GLN A 758 5.46 6.94 1.66
CA GLN A 758 5.04 6.11 0.54
C GLN A 758 5.94 4.89 0.34
N ASP A 759 5.31 3.77 -0.06
CA ASP A 759 6.02 2.53 -0.40
C ASP A 759 7.01 2.77 -1.56
N ILE A 760 8.27 2.34 -1.38
CA ILE A 760 9.31 2.49 -2.41
C ILE A 760 8.95 1.72 -3.67
N ALA A 761 8.20 0.61 -3.54
CA ALA A 761 7.67 -0.17 -4.66
C ALA A 761 6.61 0.57 -5.47
N LYS A 762 6.34 1.83 -5.15
CA LYS A 762 5.43 2.68 -5.92
C LYS A 762 6.01 4.05 -6.21
N ASN A 763 6.86 4.57 -5.33
CA ASN A 763 7.34 5.96 -5.40
C ASN A 763 8.87 6.11 -5.30
N GLY A 764 9.64 5.03 -5.49
CA GLY A 764 11.10 5.02 -5.41
C GLY A 764 11.82 6.20 -6.09
N PRO A 765 11.49 6.55 -7.35
CA PRO A 765 12.10 7.71 -8.02
C PRO A 765 11.91 9.04 -7.29
N PHE A 766 10.71 9.31 -6.79
CA PHE A 766 10.42 10.54 -6.05
C PHE A 766 11.11 10.56 -4.68
N THR A 767 11.17 9.42 -4.02
CA THR A 767 11.93 9.26 -2.77
C THR A 767 13.40 9.63 -3.00
N MET A 768 14.02 9.15 -4.08
CA MET A 768 15.40 9.51 -4.45
C MET A 768 15.57 11.00 -4.79
N GLY A 769 14.56 11.63 -5.39
CA GLY A 769 14.58 13.03 -5.80
C GLY A 769 14.74 14.00 -4.64
N TYR A 770 13.94 13.87 -3.57
CA TYR A 770 14.08 14.75 -2.41
C TYR A 770 15.40 14.51 -1.68
N SER A 771 15.92 13.28 -1.67
CA SER A 771 17.24 13.01 -1.11
C SER A 771 18.33 13.79 -1.85
N ALA A 772 18.23 13.86 -3.19
CA ALA A 772 19.19 14.63 -3.97
C ALA A 772 19.11 16.12 -3.70
N TYR A 773 17.90 16.68 -3.64
CA TYR A 773 17.72 18.07 -3.23
C TYR A 773 18.32 18.30 -1.83
N MET A 774 17.97 17.48 -0.83
CA MET A 774 18.44 17.67 0.54
C MET A 774 19.93 17.42 0.73
N TRP A 775 20.57 16.67 -0.18
CA TRP A 775 22.00 16.44 -0.18
C TRP A 775 22.76 17.65 -0.72
N ASN A 776 22.39 18.15 -1.90
CA ASN A 776 23.03 19.29 -2.53
C ASN A 776 22.01 20.17 -3.28
N PRO A 777 21.30 21.07 -2.59
CA PRO A 777 20.26 21.90 -3.19
C PRO A 777 20.78 22.76 -4.36
N LYS A 778 22.04 23.22 -4.26
CA LYS A 778 22.67 24.08 -5.28
C LYS A 778 22.89 23.36 -6.62
N ALA A 779 23.13 22.05 -6.59
CA ALA A 779 23.37 21.26 -7.78
C ALA A 779 22.11 20.54 -8.30
N TYR A 780 21.03 20.55 -7.53
CA TYR A 780 19.81 19.83 -7.86
C TYR A 780 19.10 20.48 -9.06
N ASN A 781 18.79 19.66 -10.05
CA ASN A 781 17.96 20.03 -11.18
C ASN A 781 16.83 18.99 -11.33
N PRO A 782 15.56 19.35 -11.07
CA PRO A 782 14.44 18.42 -11.06
C PRO A 782 14.33 17.52 -12.29
N LEU A 783 14.59 18.04 -13.49
CA LEU A 783 14.52 17.26 -14.73
C LEU A 783 15.76 16.36 -14.91
N ALA A 784 16.96 16.92 -14.74
CA ALA A 784 18.20 16.18 -14.94
C ALA A 784 18.36 15.07 -13.89
N ASP A 785 18.02 15.36 -12.63
CA ASP A 785 18.05 14.39 -11.54
C ASP A 785 16.96 13.33 -11.72
N SER A 786 15.73 13.67 -12.11
CA SER A 786 14.70 12.66 -12.41
C SER A 786 15.11 11.69 -13.52
N LYS A 787 15.78 12.20 -14.58
CA LYS A 787 16.37 11.35 -15.63
C LYS A 787 17.47 10.44 -15.06
N ARG A 788 18.37 10.99 -14.24
CA ARG A 788 19.47 10.24 -13.62
C ARG A 788 18.98 9.18 -12.65
N ILE A 789 18.02 9.50 -11.79
CA ILE A 789 17.36 8.58 -10.85
C ILE A 789 16.72 7.42 -11.61
N THR A 790 15.98 7.73 -12.68
CA THR A 790 15.35 6.70 -13.51
C THR A 790 16.40 5.78 -14.12
N ALA A 791 17.56 6.31 -14.52
CA ALA A 791 18.67 5.50 -15.00
C ALA A 791 19.33 4.65 -13.90
N ILE A 792 19.48 5.18 -12.69
CA ILE A 792 20.01 4.48 -11.52
C ILE A 792 19.13 3.28 -11.17
N LEU A 793 17.82 3.48 -11.13
CA LEU A 793 16.85 2.48 -10.70
C LEU A 793 16.46 1.49 -11.80
N TYR A 794 16.47 1.91 -13.07
CA TYR A 794 15.88 1.13 -14.17
C TYR A 794 16.73 1.04 -15.44
N GLY A 795 17.91 1.65 -15.45
CA GLY A 795 18.83 1.62 -16.58
C GLY A 795 18.74 2.84 -17.50
N LYS A 796 19.86 3.12 -18.18
CA LYS A 796 20.15 4.34 -18.95
C LYS A 796 19.03 4.83 -19.89
N LYS A 797 18.34 3.92 -20.56
CA LYS A 797 17.33 4.27 -21.57
C LYS A 797 15.91 4.39 -21.01
N MET A 798 15.68 4.03 -19.75
CA MET A 798 14.31 3.90 -19.22
C MET A 798 13.53 5.22 -19.24
N TRP A 799 14.18 6.35 -18.97
CA TRP A 799 13.54 7.67 -19.03
C TRP A 799 12.93 7.95 -20.41
N GLU A 800 13.72 7.77 -21.47
CA GLU A 800 13.26 8.06 -22.84
C GLU A 800 12.17 7.10 -23.30
N ILE A 801 12.20 5.85 -22.81
CA ILE A 801 11.18 4.84 -23.10
C ILE A 801 9.84 5.22 -22.46
N ILE A 802 9.85 5.63 -21.19
CA ILE A 802 8.63 5.80 -20.40
C ILE A 802 8.02 7.20 -20.51
N ARG A 803 8.84 8.23 -20.80
CA ARG A 803 8.40 9.64 -20.80
C ARG A 803 7.22 9.91 -21.76
N PRO A 804 7.17 9.38 -23.00
CA PRO A 804 6.01 9.59 -23.87
C PRO A 804 4.70 9.10 -23.24
N GLY A 805 4.72 7.92 -22.64
CA GLY A 805 3.54 7.37 -21.99
C GLY A 805 3.21 8.06 -20.66
N ASN A 806 4.21 8.57 -19.91
CA ASN A 806 3.96 9.44 -18.78
C ASN A 806 3.22 10.73 -19.20
N LEU A 807 3.70 11.43 -20.23
CA LEU A 807 3.01 12.61 -20.76
C LEU A 807 1.57 12.30 -21.21
N ALA A 808 1.35 11.10 -21.77
CA ALA A 808 0.01 10.61 -22.11
C ALA A 808 -0.83 10.24 -20.87
N LEU A 809 -0.23 9.87 -19.75
CA LEU A 809 -0.94 9.65 -18.49
C LEU A 809 -1.47 10.96 -17.90
N ALA A 810 -0.77 12.08 -18.08
CA ALA A 810 -1.22 13.39 -17.62
C ALA A 810 -2.59 13.80 -18.21
N TYR A 811 -2.91 13.31 -19.42
CA TYR A 811 -4.24 13.48 -20.01
C TYR A 811 -5.37 12.91 -19.11
N PHE A 812 -5.11 11.82 -18.40
CA PHE A 812 -6.11 11.12 -17.61
C PHE A 812 -6.36 11.75 -16.22
N ASP A 813 -5.55 12.69 -15.77
CA ASP A 813 -5.72 13.35 -14.47
C ASP A 813 -7.05 14.11 -14.35
N LYS A 814 -7.62 14.53 -15.48
CA LYS A 814 -8.96 15.13 -15.51
C LYS A 814 -10.09 14.16 -15.16
N PHE A 815 -9.85 12.85 -15.08
CA PHE A 815 -10.88 11.82 -14.82
C PHE A 815 -10.97 11.33 -13.36
N ASP A 816 -10.39 12.06 -12.39
CA ASP A 816 -10.37 11.75 -10.95
C ASP A 816 -9.85 10.33 -10.62
N ASN A 817 -9.85 9.99 -9.32
CA ASN A 817 -9.27 8.78 -8.78
C ASN A 817 -9.73 7.51 -9.51
N LYS A 818 -8.76 6.91 -10.22
CA LYS A 818 -8.83 5.60 -10.87
C LYS A 818 -9.62 5.58 -12.20
N PHE A 819 -9.61 6.68 -12.95
CA PHE A 819 -10.11 6.78 -14.33
C PHE A 819 -11.51 6.22 -14.51
N GLN A 820 -12.46 6.73 -13.72
CA GLN A 820 -13.86 6.35 -13.85
C GLN A 820 -14.44 6.88 -15.16
N MET A 821 -15.45 6.19 -15.68
CA MET A 821 -16.16 6.59 -16.89
C MET A 821 -17.03 7.82 -16.60
N TRP A 822 -16.51 9.01 -16.87
CA TRP A 822 -17.17 10.32 -16.79
C TRP A 822 -17.71 10.78 -18.16
N PRO A 823 -18.63 11.77 -18.25
CA PRO A 823 -19.15 12.24 -19.53
C PRO A 823 -18.03 12.80 -20.42
N ALA A 824 -17.07 13.50 -19.81
CA ALA A 824 -15.85 13.95 -20.47
C ALA A 824 -15.10 12.81 -21.17
N ALA A 825 -14.93 11.67 -20.48
CA ALA A 825 -14.24 10.52 -21.05
C ALA A 825 -14.97 9.99 -22.28
N TYR A 826 -16.30 9.84 -22.20
CA TYR A 826 -17.13 9.35 -23.31
C TYR A 826 -17.14 10.31 -24.52
N ALA A 827 -17.23 11.61 -24.26
CA ALA A 827 -17.16 12.66 -25.28
C ALA A 827 -15.79 12.64 -25.99
N GLU A 828 -14.72 12.34 -25.26
CA GLU A 828 -13.33 12.31 -25.75
C GLU A 828 -12.81 10.87 -25.95
N ARG A 829 -13.70 9.91 -26.23
CA ARG A 829 -13.35 8.47 -26.26
C ARG A 829 -12.21 8.10 -27.20
N ASP A 830 -12.07 8.82 -28.30
CA ASP A 830 -10.98 8.59 -29.26
C ASP A 830 -9.64 9.07 -28.67
N LEU A 831 -9.62 10.23 -28.00
CA LEU A 831 -8.45 10.70 -27.26
C LEU A 831 -8.08 9.77 -26.10
N VAL A 832 -9.07 9.21 -25.39
CA VAL A 832 -8.84 8.18 -24.35
C VAL A 832 -8.10 6.97 -24.95
N LYS A 833 -8.54 6.46 -26.09
CA LYS A 833 -7.91 5.31 -26.76
C LYS A 833 -6.50 5.64 -27.28
N THR A 834 -6.34 6.81 -27.91
CA THR A 834 -5.04 7.26 -28.42
C THR A 834 -4.03 7.41 -27.30
N ASN A 835 -4.38 8.08 -26.20
CA ASN A 835 -3.46 8.23 -25.06
C ASN A 835 -3.16 6.88 -24.41
N TYR A 836 -4.16 5.99 -24.25
CA TYR A 836 -3.92 4.65 -23.70
C TYR A 836 -2.95 3.83 -24.58
N ALA A 837 -3.04 3.91 -25.91
CA ALA A 837 -2.12 3.20 -26.80
C ALA A 837 -0.65 3.61 -26.55
N ILE A 838 -0.39 4.92 -26.39
CA ILE A 838 0.95 5.45 -26.08
C ILE A 838 1.43 4.95 -24.70
N VAL A 839 0.54 4.96 -23.71
CA VAL A 839 0.83 4.47 -22.35
C VAL A 839 1.21 2.99 -22.36
N GLN A 840 0.45 2.16 -23.08
CA GLN A 840 0.66 0.72 -23.22
C GLN A 840 1.96 0.41 -23.96
N GLU A 841 2.23 1.09 -25.08
CA GLU A 841 3.46 0.91 -25.86
C GLU A 841 4.70 1.23 -25.04
N ALA A 842 4.72 2.38 -24.35
CA ALA A 842 5.81 2.77 -23.47
C ALA A 842 6.04 1.74 -22.34
N TRP A 843 4.96 1.19 -21.77
CA TRP A 843 5.05 0.16 -20.74
C TRP A 843 5.64 -1.15 -21.27
N ASP A 844 5.17 -1.61 -22.43
CA ASP A 844 5.65 -2.85 -23.04
C ASP A 844 7.13 -2.75 -23.42
N MET A 845 7.57 -1.59 -23.93
CA MET A 845 8.98 -1.29 -24.17
C MET A 845 9.81 -1.27 -22.88
N ALA A 846 9.29 -0.69 -21.80
CA ALA A 846 9.97 -0.63 -20.50
C ALA A 846 10.18 -2.03 -19.91
N VAL A 847 9.12 -2.86 -19.91
CA VAL A 847 9.17 -4.26 -19.46
C VAL A 847 10.13 -5.08 -20.31
N ALA A 848 10.15 -4.88 -21.63
CA ALA A 848 11.07 -5.56 -22.53
C ALA A 848 12.53 -5.14 -22.33
N TYR A 849 12.80 -3.86 -22.03
CA TYR A 849 14.15 -3.34 -21.85
C TYR A 849 14.83 -3.88 -20.59
N LYS A 850 14.14 -3.82 -19.42
CA LYS A 850 14.71 -4.20 -18.11
C LYS A 850 13.65 -4.84 -17.20
N PRO A 851 13.22 -6.08 -17.45
CA PRO A 851 12.16 -6.73 -16.69
C PRO A 851 12.51 -6.93 -15.21
N ALA A 852 13.78 -7.23 -14.90
CA ALA A 852 14.24 -7.39 -13.52
C ALA A 852 14.12 -6.09 -12.72
N ALA A 853 14.49 -4.94 -13.29
CA ALA A 853 14.41 -3.66 -12.61
C ALA A 853 12.96 -3.27 -12.27
N ILE A 854 12.05 -3.44 -13.24
CA ILE A 854 10.61 -3.20 -13.06
C ILE A 854 10.00 -4.16 -12.02
N SER A 855 10.43 -5.42 -12.01
CA SER A 855 9.95 -6.41 -11.04
C SER A 855 10.47 -6.13 -9.61
N ASN A 856 11.73 -5.69 -9.50
CA ASN A 856 12.41 -5.46 -8.23
C ASN A 856 11.91 -4.19 -7.53
N ILE A 857 11.67 -3.12 -8.30
CA ILE A 857 11.11 -1.86 -7.81
C ILE A 857 9.89 -1.50 -8.68
N PRO A 858 8.71 -2.07 -8.35
CA PRO A 858 7.48 -1.75 -9.06
C PRO A 858 7.17 -0.23 -9.03
N THR A 859 6.23 0.21 -9.85
CA THR A 859 5.88 1.63 -9.96
C THR A 859 4.36 1.81 -10.08
N TRP A 860 3.86 2.99 -9.73
CA TRP A 860 2.46 3.36 -10.02
C TRP A 860 2.12 3.30 -11.51
N TYR A 861 3.13 3.35 -12.40
CA TYR A 861 2.93 3.31 -13.84
C TYR A 861 2.16 2.05 -14.27
N SER A 862 2.47 0.87 -13.71
CA SER A 862 1.76 -0.37 -14.06
C SER A 862 0.28 -0.34 -13.66
N ASP A 863 -0.02 0.26 -12.50
CA ASP A 863 -1.38 0.44 -12.02
C ASP A 863 -2.15 1.40 -12.95
N MET A 864 -1.49 2.43 -13.48
CA MET A 864 -2.09 3.36 -14.44
C MET A 864 -2.32 2.75 -15.82
N VAL A 865 -1.37 1.98 -16.36
CA VAL A 865 -1.54 1.23 -17.61
C VAL A 865 -2.79 0.38 -17.51
N TRP A 866 -2.97 -0.27 -16.37
CA TRP A 866 -4.15 -1.06 -16.12
C TRP A 866 -5.42 -0.22 -16.05
N TRP A 867 -5.48 0.84 -15.22
CA TRP A 867 -6.69 1.67 -15.07
C TRP A 867 -7.08 2.35 -16.39
N SER A 868 -6.11 2.92 -17.11
CA SER A 868 -6.34 3.63 -18.37
C SER A 868 -6.81 2.66 -19.46
N GLY A 869 -6.20 1.47 -19.53
CA GLY A 869 -6.64 0.40 -20.42
C GLY A 869 -8.01 -0.15 -20.06
N GLU A 870 -8.37 -0.13 -18.77
CA GLU A 870 -9.71 -0.47 -18.35
C GLU A 870 -10.74 0.52 -18.90
N LEU A 871 -10.50 1.82 -18.72
CA LEU A 871 -11.37 2.86 -19.25
C LEU A 871 -11.48 2.74 -20.78
N ALA A 872 -10.35 2.64 -21.49
CA ALA A 872 -10.31 2.54 -22.95
C ALA A 872 -11.05 1.31 -23.51
N ARG A 873 -10.96 0.14 -22.86
CA ARG A 873 -11.67 -1.08 -23.30
C ARG A 873 -13.18 -1.02 -23.13
N ASN A 874 -13.67 -0.25 -22.16
CA ASN A 874 -15.09 -0.24 -21.80
C ASN A 874 -15.84 0.99 -22.30
N ILE A 875 -15.16 1.91 -22.98
CA ILE A 875 -15.76 3.20 -23.36
C ILE A 875 -16.81 3.11 -24.45
N ASP A 876 -16.64 2.18 -25.40
CA ASP A 876 -17.60 1.99 -26.48
C ASP A 876 -18.82 1.16 -26.06
N THR A 877 -18.64 0.31 -25.05
CA THR A 877 -19.68 -0.62 -24.56
C THR A 877 -20.43 -0.07 -23.35
N ALA A 878 -19.94 1.01 -22.74
CA ALA A 878 -20.63 1.72 -21.70
C ALA A 878 -21.91 2.35 -22.26
N LYS A 879 -23.01 2.22 -21.50
CA LYS A 879 -24.22 2.99 -21.76
C LYS A 879 -23.89 4.49 -21.83
N PRO A 880 -24.59 5.27 -22.68
CA PRO A 880 -24.51 6.73 -22.66
C PRO A 880 -24.58 7.25 -21.22
N TRP A 881 -23.77 8.26 -20.91
CA TRP A 881 -23.62 8.75 -19.54
C TRP A 881 -24.96 9.19 -18.94
N GLU A 882 -25.80 9.81 -19.76
CA GLU A 882 -27.15 10.25 -19.44
C GLU A 882 -28.04 9.10 -18.98
N GLU A 883 -27.92 7.92 -19.61
CA GLU A 883 -28.65 6.72 -19.19
C GLU A 883 -28.15 6.18 -17.86
N ARG A 884 -26.83 6.21 -17.64
CA ARG A 884 -26.23 5.72 -16.38
C ARG A 884 -26.65 6.57 -15.19
N MET A 885 -26.83 7.87 -15.41
CA MET A 885 -27.16 8.86 -14.39
C MET A 885 -28.63 9.32 -14.46
N ALA A 886 -29.50 8.56 -15.13
CA ALA A 886 -30.88 8.96 -15.38
C ALA A 886 -31.65 9.29 -14.09
N LYS A 887 -31.39 8.55 -13.01
CA LYS A 887 -31.99 8.79 -11.69
C LYS A 887 -31.53 10.14 -11.12
N GLU A 888 -30.22 10.38 -11.10
CA GLU A 888 -29.64 11.63 -10.61
C GLU A 888 -30.10 12.84 -11.44
N ILE A 889 -30.19 12.70 -12.76
CA ILE A 889 -30.70 13.75 -13.65
C ILE A 889 -32.17 14.05 -13.34
N ALA A 890 -32.99 13.02 -13.05
CA ALA A 890 -34.39 13.21 -12.66
C ALA A 890 -34.52 13.95 -11.32
N GLU A 891 -33.69 13.63 -10.32
CA GLU A 891 -33.65 14.32 -9.02
C GLU A 891 -33.25 15.79 -9.17
N LEU A 892 -32.24 16.09 -10.00
CA LEU A 892 -31.84 17.46 -10.30
C LEU A 892 -32.92 18.22 -11.08
N ARG A 893 -33.62 17.54 -12.00
CA ARG A 893 -34.74 18.11 -12.76
C ARG A 893 -35.89 18.51 -11.84
N GLU A 894 -36.26 17.66 -10.89
CA GLU A 894 -37.28 17.97 -9.88
C GLU A 894 -36.86 19.19 -9.03
N THR A 895 -35.57 19.29 -8.70
CA THR A 895 -35.03 20.44 -7.96
C THR A 895 -35.16 21.73 -8.79
N ALA A 896 -34.78 21.71 -10.08
CA ALA A 896 -34.92 22.85 -10.97
C ALA A 896 -36.40 23.24 -11.22
N GLN A 897 -37.31 22.27 -11.25
CA GLN A 897 -38.76 22.54 -11.30
C GLN A 897 -39.24 23.33 -10.07
N LYS A 898 -38.73 23.00 -8.88
CA LYS A 898 -39.10 23.70 -7.63
C LYS A 898 -38.47 25.08 -7.52
N GLU A 899 -37.21 25.22 -7.92
CA GLU A 899 -36.43 26.45 -7.71
C GLU A 899 -36.63 27.51 -8.79
N VAL A 900 -36.78 27.10 -10.06
CA VAL A 900 -36.83 28.03 -11.20
C VAL A 900 -38.01 27.77 -12.16
N ALA A 901 -38.96 26.93 -11.73
CA ALA A 901 -40.12 26.54 -12.52
C ALA A 901 -39.74 25.99 -13.92
N LEU A 902 -38.72 25.13 -13.97
CA LEU A 902 -38.26 24.47 -15.21
C LEU A 902 -39.44 23.88 -16.00
N ASN A 903 -39.54 24.23 -17.29
CA ASN A 903 -40.56 23.73 -18.19
C ASN A 903 -40.00 23.43 -19.59
N GLU A 904 -39.44 22.22 -19.75
CA GLU A 904 -38.86 21.75 -21.02
C GLU A 904 -39.90 21.73 -22.17
N SER A 905 -41.19 21.53 -21.88
CA SER A 905 -42.25 21.56 -22.91
C SER A 905 -42.50 22.95 -23.51
N LYS A 906 -42.06 24.02 -22.82
CA LYS A 906 -42.10 25.41 -23.31
C LYS A 906 -40.78 25.86 -23.96
N GLY A 907 -39.83 24.94 -24.12
CA GLY A 907 -38.54 25.22 -24.75
C GLY A 907 -37.40 25.55 -23.79
N ASP A 908 -37.59 25.43 -22.46
CA ASP A 908 -36.48 25.56 -21.51
C ASP A 908 -35.45 24.45 -21.77
N VAL A 909 -34.15 24.80 -21.80
CA VAL A 909 -33.06 23.84 -21.90
C VAL A 909 -32.51 23.57 -20.50
N PHE A 910 -32.60 22.31 -20.05
CA PHE A 910 -32.07 21.88 -18.77
C PHE A 910 -30.66 21.30 -18.92
N LEU A 911 -29.70 21.87 -18.19
CA LEU A 911 -28.31 21.45 -18.13
C LEU A 911 -27.99 20.95 -16.72
N PRO A 912 -28.15 19.66 -16.40
CA PRO A 912 -27.80 19.16 -15.07
C PRO A 912 -26.28 19.27 -14.85
N GLY A 913 -25.85 19.66 -13.65
CA GLY A 913 -24.42 19.89 -13.30
C GLY A 913 -23.52 18.67 -13.57
N ILE A 914 -24.11 17.48 -13.50
CA ILE A 914 -23.49 16.19 -13.81
C ILE A 914 -23.20 15.95 -15.31
N CYS A 915 -23.79 16.73 -16.20
CA CYS A 915 -23.56 16.65 -17.65
C CYS A 915 -22.60 17.72 -18.16
N PHE A 916 -22.15 18.66 -17.30
CA PHE A 916 -21.07 19.56 -17.68
C PHE A 916 -19.76 18.77 -17.85
N ILE A 917 -18.98 19.16 -18.86
CA ILE A 917 -17.65 18.62 -19.12
C ILE A 917 -16.61 19.54 -18.48
N GLY A 918 -15.61 18.96 -17.82
CA GLY A 918 -14.65 19.70 -17.00
C GLY A 918 -15.08 19.76 -15.52
N GLY A 919 -14.29 20.45 -14.70
CA GLY A 919 -14.52 20.52 -13.26
C GLY A 919 -14.42 19.16 -12.56
N LYS A 920 -14.76 19.13 -11.27
CA LYS A 920 -14.73 17.91 -10.45
C LYS A 920 -16.12 17.57 -9.92
N HIS A 921 -16.72 16.50 -10.43
CA HIS A 921 -18.04 16.04 -10.00
C HIS A 921 -18.02 15.45 -8.59
N ARG A 922 -18.94 15.88 -7.73
CA ARG A 922 -19.05 15.40 -6.35
C ARG A 922 -20.49 15.32 -5.88
N VAL A 923 -20.70 14.50 -4.85
CA VAL A 923 -21.84 14.61 -3.96
C VAL A 923 -21.39 15.44 -2.77
N TYR A 924 -21.95 16.63 -2.59
CA TYR A 924 -21.60 17.53 -1.50
C TYR A 924 -22.72 17.52 -0.45
N GLY A 925 -22.30 17.26 0.79
CA GLY A 925 -23.13 16.98 1.96
C GLY A 925 -22.28 16.21 2.98
N MET A 926 -22.09 16.76 4.17
CA MET A 926 -21.13 16.21 5.13
C MET A 926 -21.52 14.79 5.59
N LYS A 927 -20.56 13.85 5.56
CA LYS A 927 -20.81 12.41 5.77
C LYS A 927 -20.64 11.93 7.22
N THR A 928 -20.52 12.81 8.20
CA THR A 928 -20.40 12.39 9.61
C THR A 928 -21.73 12.52 10.36
N PRO A 929 -22.02 11.60 11.31
CA PRO A 929 -23.16 11.72 12.22
C PRO A 929 -23.16 13.04 13.01
N GLU A 930 -21.98 13.57 13.37
CA GLU A 930 -21.85 14.85 14.08
C GLU A 930 -22.19 16.05 13.19
N ALA A 931 -21.89 16.01 11.88
CA ALA A 931 -22.29 17.06 10.95
C ALA A 931 -23.82 17.09 10.76
N LYS A 932 -24.50 15.94 10.81
CA LYS A 932 -25.97 15.86 10.86
C LYS A 932 -26.58 16.52 12.10
N ALA A 933 -25.85 16.61 13.20
CA ALA A 933 -26.29 17.28 14.43
C ALA A 933 -26.02 18.80 14.39
N LEU A 934 -24.90 19.23 13.81
CA LEU A 934 -24.62 20.64 13.48
C LEU A 934 -25.51 21.19 12.36
N HIS A 935 -26.14 20.33 11.54
CA HIS A 935 -27.05 20.71 10.46
C HIS A 935 -28.33 21.43 10.90
N LYS A 936 -28.60 21.60 12.19
CA LYS A 936 -29.64 22.55 12.64
C LYS A 936 -29.27 24.01 12.35
N SER A 937 -27.99 24.32 12.12
CA SER A 937 -27.51 25.68 11.82
C SER A 937 -26.92 25.89 10.42
N PHE A 938 -26.77 24.85 9.58
CA PHE A 938 -26.42 24.99 8.15
C PHE A 938 -27.40 24.18 7.26
N PRO A 939 -28.23 24.83 6.42
CA PRO A 939 -29.41 24.23 5.78
C PRO A 939 -29.12 23.53 4.43
N LEU A 940 -27.86 23.22 4.12
CA LEU A 940 -27.46 22.67 2.83
C LEU A 940 -27.86 21.19 2.69
N GLY A 941 -29.03 20.89 2.13
CA GLY A 941 -29.38 19.53 1.71
C GLY A 941 -28.29 18.90 0.81
N ILE A 942 -28.15 17.57 0.83
CA ILE A 942 -27.15 16.86 0.01
C ILE A 942 -27.46 17.06 -1.48
N ARG A 943 -26.54 17.67 -2.24
CA ARG A 943 -26.68 17.83 -3.70
C ARG A 943 -25.50 17.27 -4.46
N ARG A 944 -25.77 16.83 -5.69
CA ARG A 944 -24.71 16.52 -6.66
C ARG A 944 -24.38 17.77 -7.44
N ALA A 945 -23.10 18.13 -7.47
CA ALA A 945 -22.62 19.33 -8.14
C ALA A 945 -21.29 19.07 -8.83
N VAL A 946 -20.95 19.90 -9.80
CA VAL A 946 -19.63 19.97 -10.40
C VAL A 946 -18.86 21.15 -9.82
N PHE A 947 -17.66 20.90 -9.34
CA PHE A 947 -16.80 21.87 -8.67
C PHE A 947 -15.81 22.47 -9.66
N ILE A 948 -15.75 23.79 -9.71
CA ILE A 948 -14.83 24.58 -10.50
C ILE A 948 -13.73 25.08 -9.55
N GLU A 949 -12.57 24.46 -9.64
CA GLU A 949 -11.43 24.68 -8.75
C GLU A 949 -10.52 25.81 -9.28
N LYS A 950 -9.38 26.07 -8.63
CA LYS A 950 -8.47 27.17 -8.98
C LYS A 950 -7.77 26.98 -10.34
N GLN A 951 -7.35 28.08 -10.98
CA GLN A 951 -6.78 28.19 -12.33
C GLN A 951 -5.68 27.17 -12.64
N MET A 952 -4.83 26.87 -11.66
CA MET A 952 -3.69 25.98 -11.85
C MET A 952 -4.05 24.49 -11.65
N THR A 953 -5.34 24.18 -11.53
CA THR A 953 -5.88 22.81 -11.53
C THR A 953 -6.50 22.47 -12.89
N PRO A 954 -6.58 21.17 -13.28
CA PRO A 954 -7.30 20.76 -14.49
C PRO A 954 -8.83 20.95 -14.39
N TYR A 955 -9.34 21.39 -13.23
CA TYR A 955 -10.76 21.50 -12.92
C TYR A 955 -11.23 22.96 -12.85
N SER A 956 -10.47 23.91 -13.38
CA SER A 956 -10.75 25.35 -13.31
C SER A 956 -11.86 25.86 -14.21
N ARG A 957 -12.42 24.99 -15.04
CA ARG A 957 -13.46 25.31 -15.99
C ARG A 957 -14.43 24.15 -16.18
N ILE A 958 -15.68 24.49 -16.46
CA ILE A 958 -16.70 23.57 -16.96
C ILE A 958 -17.35 24.13 -18.22
N TYR A 959 -17.88 23.25 -19.06
CA TYR A 959 -18.67 23.64 -20.22
C TYR A 959 -19.81 22.67 -20.54
N ALA A 960 -20.84 23.15 -21.22
CA ALA A 960 -21.93 22.34 -21.74
C ALA A 960 -22.45 22.93 -23.05
N ASP A 961 -22.78 22.06 -24.00
CA ASP A 961 -23.39 22.46 -25.27
C ASP A 961 -24.92 22.49 -25.13
N PHE A 962 -25.56 23.47 -25.74
CA PHE A 962 -27.01 23.65 -25.68
C PHE A 962 -27.58 24.12 -27.02
N LYS A 963 -28.88 23.83 -27.24
CA LYS A 963 -29.58 24.21 -28.48
C LYS A 963 -30.53 25.37 -28.23
N ALA A 964 -30.25 26.53 -28.82
CA ALA A 964 -31.12 27.71 -28.78
C ALA A 964 -30.82 28.66 -29.95
N GLY A 965 -31.83 29.35 -30.46
CA GLY A 965 -31.66 30.28 -31.59
C GLY A 965 -31.50 31.75 -31.16
N PRO A 966 -31.08 32.62 -32.09
CA PRO A 966 -30.84 34.04 -31.83
C PRO A 966 -32.12 34.89 -31.93
N GLU A 967 -33.31 34.32 -31.71
CA GLU A 967 -34.57 35.04 -31.93
C GLU A 967 -34.83 36.12 -30.87
N LYS A 968 -34.28 35.94 -29.66
CA LYS A 968 -34.43 36.85 -28.51
C LYS A 968 -33.31 36.63 -27.50
N ASP A 969 -33.14 37.59 -26.61
CA ASP A 969 -32.29 37.41 -25.43
C ASP A 969 -32.83 36.26 -24.56
N LEU A 970 -31.94 35.42 -24.06
CA LEU A 970 -32.26 34.28 -23.21
C LEU A 970 -31.87 34.57 -21.76
N LYS A 971 -32.50 33.88 -20.82
CA LYS A 971 -32.12 33.90 -19.41
C LYS A 971 -31.44 32.59 -19.03
N LEU A 972 -30.23 32.69 -18.49
CA LEU A 972 -29.52 31.59 -17.86
C LEU A 972 -29.73 31.65 -16.34
N PHE A 973 -30.41 30.65 -15.79
CA PHE A 973 -30.48 30.40 -14.35
C PHE A 973 -29.39 29.42 -13.97
N LEU A 974 -28.43 29.84 -13.13
CA LEU A 974 -27.38 28.98 -12.58
C LEU A 974 -27.70 28.68 -11.12
N SER A 975 -27.86 27.42 -10.76
CA SER A 975 -28.00 26.95 -9.38
C SER A 975 -26.67 26.44 -8.86
N GLY A 976 -26.25 26.89 -7.68
CA GLY A 976 -24.96 26.54 -7.12
C GLY A 976 -24.63 27.24 -5.81
N MET A 977 -23.35 27.17 -5.44
CA MET A 977 -22.77 27.81 -4.25
C MET A 977 -21.30 28.15 -4.49
N PHE A 978 -20.66 28.87 -3.58
CA PHE A 978 -19.21 28.94 -3.47
C PHE A 978 -18.72 28.74 -2.04
N GLU A 979 -17.42 28.46 -1.89
CA GLU A 979 -16.71 28.52 -0.61
C GLU A 979 -15.42 29.33 -0.84
N LYS A 980 -15.05 30.23 0.09
CA LYS A 980 -13.83 31.06 0.03
C LYS A 980 -12.81 30.62 1.08
N ASN A 981 -11.56 31.11 1.02
CA ASN A 981 -10.64 30.84 2.14
C ASN A 981 -11.12 31.60 3.38
N PRO A 982 -10.83 31.09 4.61
CA PRO A 982 -11.21 31.78 5.84
C PRO A 982 -10.71 33.23 5.95
N ASP A 983 -9.60 33.54 5.30
CA ASP A 983 -8.96 34.87 5.33
C ASP A 983 -9.41 35.79 4.18
N ASP A 984 -10.17 35.29 3.20
CA ASP A 984 -10.64 36.08 2.07
C ASP A 984 -11.93 36.82 2.44
N LEU A 985 -12.01 38.12 2.16
CA LEU A 985 -13.22 38.90 2.42
C LEU A 985 -14.24 38.78 1.28
N ASP A 986 -13.75 38.64 0.04
CA ASP A 986 -14.55 38.68 -1.17
C ASP A 986 -14.91 37.29 -1.71
N ALA A 987 -15.99 37.23 -2.51
CA ALA A 987 -16.38 36.03 -3.24
C ALA A 987 -15.41 35.75 -4.40
N PRO A 988 -15.18 34.47 -4.76
CA PRO A 988 -14.24 34.12 -5.82
C PRO A 988 -14.67 34.66 -7.18
N MET A 989 -13.68 35.13 -7.92
CA MET A 989 -13.85 35.69 -9.25
C MET A 989 -14.19 34.60 -10.26
N CYS A 990 -15.22 34.83 -11.06
CA CYS A 990 -15.62 33.91 -12.11
C CYS A 990 -15.90 34.61 -13.44
N ARG A 991 -15.91 33.81 -14.50
CA ARG A 991 -16.29 34.25 -15.84
C ARG A 991 -17.28 33.25 -16.43
N VAL A 992 -18.38 33.75 -16.98
CA VAL A 992 -19.35 32.96 -17.74
C VAL A 992 -19.30 33.40 -19.19
N LEU A 993 -19.10 32.45 -20.10
CA LEU A 993 -19.00 32.69 -21.53
C LEU A 993 -20.06 31.91 -22.30
N VAL A 994 -20.57 32.50 -23.37
CA VAL A 994 -21.38 31.81 -24.39
C VAL A 994 -20.70 32.02 -25.74
N ASN A 995 -20.33 30.92 -26.40
CA ASN A 995 -19.60 30.93 -27.67
C ASN A 995 -18.32 31.79 -27.64
N GLY A 996 -17.60 31.78 -26.50
CA GLY A 996 -16.41 32.60 -26.28
C GLY A 996 -16.68 34.07 -25.94
N HIS A 997 -17.92 34.55 -26.01
CA HIS A 997 -18.30 35.90 -25.59
C HIS A 997 -18.61 35.93 -24.09
N THR A 998 -18.04 36.88 -23.36
CA THR A 998 -18.30 37.05 -21.93
C THR A 998 -19.71 37.62 -21.70
N VAL A 999 -20.54 36.88 -20.95
CA VAL A 999 -21.87 37.34 -20.51
C VAL A 999 -21.88 37.75 -19.05
N PHE A 1000 -20.88 37.30 -18.28
CA PHE A 1000 -20.64 37.72 -16.90
C PHE A 1000 -19.14 37.61 -16.57
N ALA A 1001 -18.59 38.61 -15.88
CA ALA A 1001 -17.25 38.56 -15.29
C ALA A 1001 -17.24 39.39 -14.01
N GLY A 1002 -16.81 38.79 -12.89
CA GLY A 1002 -16.82 39.43 -11.58
C GLY A 1002 -16.84 38.41 -10.45
N PRO A 1003 -16.97 38.86 -9.18
CA PRO A 1003 -17.21 37.97 -8.05
C PRO A 1003 -18.49 37.17 -8.29
N THR A 1004 -18.46 35.86 -8.02
CA THR A 1004 -19.65 35.03 -8.18
C THR A 1004 -20.81 35.54 -7.31
N LEU A 1005 -22.01 35.55 -7.89
CA LEU A 1005 -23.24 35.98 -7.22
C LEU A 1005 -24.04 34.81 -6.63
N LEU A 1006 -23.49 33.59 -6.71
CA LEU A 1006 -23.99 32.45 -5.95
C LEU A 1006 -23.72 32.66 -4.46
N PRO A 1007 -24.49 32.07 -3.54
CA PRO A 1007 -24.27 32.28 -2.12
C PRO A 1007 -23.05 31.49 -1.58
N GLU A 1008 -22.41 32.05 -0.55
CA GLU A 1008 -21.34 31.40 0.21
C GLU A 1008 -21.94 30.31 1.09
N CYS A 1009 -21.47 29.07 0.95
CA CYS A 1009 -21.91 27.94 1.79
C CYS A 1009 -23.44 27.80 1.91
N ASP A 1010 -24.21 28.21 0.89
CA ASP A 1010 -25.64 27.98 0.75
C ASP A 1010 -26.01 27.63 -0.71
N TRP A 1011 -27.13 26.98 -0.97
CA TRP A 1011 -27.60 26.69 -2.33
C TRP A 1011 -28.49 27.83 -2.82
N GLY A 1012 -28.10 28.49 -3.91
CA GLY A 1012 -28.88 29.56 -4.49
C GLY A 1012 -28.88 29.56 -6.02
N VAL A 1013 -29.78 30.37 -6.58
CA VAL A 1013 -29.90 30.57 -8.02
C VAL A 1013 -29.53 32.00 -8.37
N HIS A 1014 -28.70 32.15 -9.40
CA HIS A 1014 -28.40 33.43 -10.01
C HIS A 1014 -28.87 33.47 -11.47
N THR A 1015 -29.29 34.65 -11.95
CA THR A 1015 -29.78 34.84 -13.33
C THR A 1015 -28.87 35.75 -14.13
N ILE A 1016 -28.45 35.27 -15.30
CA ILE A 1016 -27.59 35.99 -16.25
C ILE A 1016 -28.33 36.11 -17.58
N THR A 1017 -28.29 37.27 -18.22
CA THR A 1017 -28.84 37.47 -19.57
C THR A 1017 -27.83 37.00 -20.62
N ILE A 1018 -28.29 36.18 -21.57
CA ILE A 1018 -27.54 35.80 -22.77
C ILE A 1018 -28.10 36.62 -23.95
N PRO A 1019 -27.33 37.57 -24.51
CA PRO A 1019 -27.79 38.36 -25.65
C PRO A 1019 -28.04 37.50 -26.90
N ALA A 1020 -29.12 37.77 -27.63
CA ALA A 1020 -29.47 37.05 -28.86
C ALA A 1020 -28.33 37.07 -29.90
N ARG A 1021 -27.61 38.21 -29.97
CA ARG A 1021 -26.54 38.48 -30.94
C ARG A 1021 -25.30 37.60 -30.82
N ILE A 1022 -25.12 36.89 -29.70
CA ILE A 1022 -23.96 36.00 -29.48
C ILE A 1022 -24.33 34.52 -29.68
N LEU A 1023 -25.59 34.21 -29.97
CA LEU A 1023 -26.05 32.85 -30.25
C LEU A 1023 -25.78 32.48 -31.71
N ASN A 1024 -25.37 31.25 -31.93
CA ASN A 1024 -25.02 30.77 -33.26
C ASN A 1024 -26.27 30.56 -34.12
N PRO A 1025 -26.22 30.92 -35.43
CA PRO A 1025 -27.33 30.71 -36.35
C PRO A 1025 -27.72 29.23 -36.53
N ASP A 1026 -26.77 28.30 -36.38
CA ASP A 1026 -27.01 26.85 -36.42
C ASP A 1026 -27.68 26.30 -35.14
N ARG A 1027 -27.96 27.21 -34.20
CA ARG A 1027 -28.56 26.96 -32.89
C ARG A 1027 -27.71 26.13 -31.93
N ILE A 1028 -26.48 25.76 -32.29
CA ILE A 1028 -25.58 24.98 -31.42
C ILE A 1028 -24.67 25.95 -30.69
N ASN A 1029 -24.83 26.06 -29.39
CA ASN A 1029 -24.10 27.01 -28.56
C ASN A 1029 -23.33 26.29 -27.46
N ARG A 1030 -22.27 26.92 -26.97
CA ARG A 1030 -21.48 26.44 -25.83
C ARG A 1030 -21.53 27.44 -24.68
N LEU A 1031 -21.91 26.95 -23.50
CA LEU A 1031 -21.80 27.65 -22.22
C LEU A 1031 -20.51 27.22 -21.53
N GLU A 1032 -19.70 28.17 -21.07
CA GLU A 1032 -18.49 27.92 -20.26
C GLU A 1032 -18.54 28.72 -18.96
N ILE A 1033 -18.07 28.12 -17.87
CA ILE A 1033 -17.91 28.77 -16.56
C ILE A 1033 -16.49 28.51 -16.08
N VAL A 1034 -15.77 29.58 -15.75
CA VAL A 1034 -14.35 29.56 -15.38
C VAL A 1034 -14.17 30.21 -14.01
N ASN A 1035 -13.43 29.55 -13.13
CA ASN A 1035 -12.93 30.14 -11.89
C ASN A 1035 -11.60 30.87 -12.19
N LEU A 1036 -11.50 32.12 -11.75
CA LEU A 1036 -10.35 32.98 -12.02
C LEU A 1036 -9.34 33.02 -10.86
N GLU A 1037 -9.62 32.33 -9.75
CA GLU A 1037 -8.74 32.27 -8.60
C GLU A 1037 -7.48 31.46 -8.88
N GLU A 1038 -6.31 31.98 -8.50
CA GLU A 1038 -5.03 31.28 -8.64
C GLU A 1038 -4.85 30.19 -7.56
N GLY A 1039 -4.21 29.06 -7.92
CA GLY A 1039 -3.81 28.03 -6.96
C GLY A 1039 -3.93 26.59 -7.47
N PHE A 1040 -3.31 25.66 -6.72
CA PHE A 1040 -3.16 24.25 -7.10
C PHE A 1040 -3.98 23.27 -6.28
N GLY A 1041 -4.52 23.71 -5.15
CA GLY A 1041 -5.31 22.88 -4.26
C GLY A 1041 -6.60 22.42 -4.94
N THR A 1042 -6.77 21.10 -5.10
CA THR A 1042 -8.08 20.52 -5.41
C THR A 1042 -8.80 20.24 -4.09
N GLN A 1043 -10.12 20.41 -4.06
CA GLN A 1043 -10.92 20.17 -2.86
C GLN A 1043 -10.71 21.18 -1.73
N THR A 1044 -10.15 22.35 -2.04
CA THR A 1044 -9.90 23.42 -1.08
C THR A 1044 -10.45 24.72 -1.63
N PRO A 1045 -11.12 25.54 -0.81
CA PRO A 1045 -11.50 26.88 -1.22
C PRO A 1045 -10.30 27.70 -1.73
N PRO A 1046 -10.55 28.75 -2.53
CA PRO A 1046 -11.83 29.07 -3.15
C PRO A 1046 -12.24 28.08 -4.25
N PHE A 1047 -13.52 27.72 -4.29
CA PHE A 1047 -14.12 26.99 -5.41
C PHE A 1047 -15.57 27.41 -5.64
N ILE A 1048 -16.08 27.12 -6.83
CA ILE A 1048 -17.49 27.36 -7.22
C ILE A 1048 -18.13 26.01 -7.51
N ALA A 1049 -19.33 25.74 -7.02
CA ALA A 1049 -20.05 24.48 -7.26
C ALA A 1049 -21.35 24.74 -8.02
N ILE A 1050 -21.55 24.05 -9.14
CA ILE A 1050 -22.74 24.18 -9.99
C ILE A 1050 -23.59 22.89 -9.90
N VAL A 1051 -24.87 23.06 -9.57
CA VAL A 1051 -25.86 21.98 -9.43
C VAL A 1051 -26.59 21.76 -10.75
N TYR A 1052 -27.03 22.84 -11.41
CA TYR A 1052 -27.63 22.82 -12.75
C TYR A 1052 -27.63 24.22 -13.38
N GLY A 1053 -27.84 24.27 -14.70
CA GLY A 1053 -28.23 25.45 -15.47
C GLY A 1053 -29.59 25.25 -16.14
N VAL A 1054 -30.39 26.33 -16.25
CA VAL A 1054 -31.60 26.36 -17.08
C VAL A 1054 -31.53 27.56 -18.03
N ILE A 1055 -31.73 27.34 -19.32
CA ILE A 1055 -31.77 28.40 -20.33
C ILE A 1055 -33.21 28.56 -20.84
N ARG A 1056 -33.73 29.79 -20.83
CA ARG A 1056 -35.13 30.12 -21.18
C ARG A 1056 -35.25 31.28 -22.16
#